data_AF-A0A061G052-F1
#
_entry.id   AF-A0A061G052-F1
#
_cell.length_a   1.000
_cell.length_b   1.000
_cell.length_c   1.000
_cell.angle_alpha   90.00
_cell.angle_beta   90.00
_cell.angle_gamma   90.00
#
_symmetry.space_group_name_H-M   'P 1'
#
loop_
_entity.id
_entity.type
_entity.pdbx_description
1 polymer ?
#
loop_
_entity_poly.entity_id
_entity_poly.type
_entity_poly.pdbx_seq_one_letter_code
_entity_poly.pdbx_strand_id
1 'polypeptide(L)'
;MGKQKQQVISRFFAPKPKTPSTPTPPANPSSSPSPPSPPIPSPNVKATVSFSPSKRKLLSTHLTSTPKKPKTTLSPHTHNPVPLQSNPSLHQKFLHKLLEPSPRRPLEPTVELSGSDHKKYTPLEQQVVDLKNKYPDVLLMVEVGYRFRFFGKDAEIAAKVLGIYAHVDRNFLTASVPTFRLNVHVRRLVSAGYKVGVVKQTETAAIKAHGSNRVGPFCRGLSALYTKATLEAAEDVGGKEEGCGGESNYLVCVVEKGLEFSGSVSGSGAVDVRVGIVGVEISTGDVVYGEFDDGVMRSGLEAVVFSLAPAELLVGEPLSKQTEKLLLAYAGPASNVRLEHASCDCFKGGGALAEVMSVYEKMVEDNLASNVNQSLEATEYSHSSIQGVMNMPDLALQALALTIRHLKQFGFERIVCLEASFRSLSSSLEMNLSANTLQQLEILRNNSDGSESGSLLQIMNHTLTIYGSRLLRHWVTHPLCDRTMISARLDAVSEIALSMGCYKVSQSIIEIDGEDSDVTIAQPEFYSVLSSVLTFLGRSPDIQRGITRIFHRTATPAEFIAVIKAILSAGKQLQRLHIDEEHEDNCSKKVRVGIVQSALLKRLILTASSSNVLGNAAKLLSFLNKEAADKGDLTNLIIISNNQFPEVARARKAVQLAKEKLDNLIFLYRKRLGKGNLEFMCVSGTTHLIELPIDANVPSNWVKVNSTKKTIRYHPPEVLTALDQLTLANEELTIICRAAWDSFLREFGEYYSEFQAAVQALAALDCLHSLATLSRNKNYVRPIFVDDNEPVQIQIHSGRHPVLETILQEGFVPNDTTLHADRECCQIVTGPNMGGKSCYIRQVALIAMMAQVGSFVPAAS
;
A
#
# COMPACT_ATOMS: atom_id res chain seq x y z
N MET A 1 14.61 -47.69 19.58
CA MET A 1 13.28 -48.12 20.05
C MET A 1 12.45 -46.88 20.34
N GLY A 2 11.17 -46.86 19.94
CA GLY A 2 10.25 -45.72 20.13
C GLY A 2 9.75 -45.15 18.81
N LYS A 3 8.72 -45.79 18.23
CA LYS A 3 8.12 -45.51 16.91
C LYS A 3 7.23 -44.25 16.94
N GLN A 4 7.48 -43.29 16.06
CA GLN A 4 6.47 -42.33 15.60
C GLN A 4 5.69 -42.94 14.43
N LYS A 5 4.35 -42.93 14.52
CA LYS A 5 3.44 -43.37 13.46
C LYS A 5 3.07 -42.19 12.57
N GLN A 6 3.51 -42.25 11.30
CA GLN A 6 2.91 -41.57 10.16
C GLN A 6 1.85 -42.49 9.51
N GLN A 7 0.69 -41.93 9.15
CA GLN A 7 -0.32 -42.45 8.21
C GLN A 7 -0.76 -41.21 7.41
N VAL A 8 -0.31 -40.91 6.18
CA VAL A 8 -0.45 -41.50 4.82
C VAL A 8 -1.88 -41.46 4.23
N ILE A 9 -1.97 -40.89 3.00
CA ILE A 9 -2.91 -41.09 1.84
C ILE A 9 -4.12 -40.12 1.77
N SER A 10 -4.55 -39.46 0.68
CA SER A 10 -4.23 -39.30 -0.79
C SER A 10 -5.02 -38.08 -1.34
N ARG A 11 -4.46 -37.14 -2.14
CA ARG A 11 -4.41 -37.03 -3.63
C ARG A 11 -5.71 -37.27 -4.44
N PHE A 12 -6.17 -36.24 -5.18
CA PHE A 12 -6.76 -36.33 -6.53
C PHE A 12 -6.44 -35.07 -7.40
N PHE A 13 -5.67 -35.32 -8.46
CA PHE A 13 -5.43 -34.72 -9.80
C PHE A 13 -5.56 -33.21 -10.16
N ALA A 14 -4.50 -32.72 -10.82
CA ALA A 14 -4.57 -32.08 -12.16
C ALA A 14 -3.26 -32.37 -12.97
N PRO A 15 -3.29 -32.49 -14.31
CA PRO A 15 -2.21 -33.08 -15.11
C PRO A 15 -1.20 -32.07 -15.67
N LYS A 16 0.03 -32.53 -15.95
CA LYS A 16 1.09 -31.79 -16.69
C LYS A 16 1.72 -32.70 -17.79
N PRO A 17 2.34 -32.10 -18.83
CA PRO A 17 2.44 -32.64 -20.18
C PRO A 17 3.66 -33.54 -20.41
N LYS A 18 3.65 -34.31 -21.52
CA LYS A 18 4.77 -35.15 -22.00
C LYS A 18 5.40 -34.57 -23.27
N THR A 19 6.71 -34.67 -23.37
CA THR A 19 7.55 -34.49 -24.57
C THR A 19 8.52 -35.69 -24.72
N PRO A 20 9.16 -35.90 -25.89
CA PRO A 20 9.04 -37.17 -26.64
C PRO A 20 10.31 -38.04 -26.65
N SER A 21 10.15 -39.27 -27.13
CA SER A 21 11.24 -40.13 -27.61
C SER A 21 10.90 -40.74 -28.99
N THR A 22 11.90 -40.73 -29.88
CA THR A 22 11.96 -41.36 -31.23
C THR A 22 13.00 -42.51 -31.21
N PRO A 23 13.20 -43.37 -32.25
CA PRO A 23 12.47 -43.58 -33.52
C PRO A 23 12.13 -45.08 -33.89
N THR A 24 11.12 -45.26 -34.77
CA THR A 24 10.81 -46.22 -35.90
C THR A 24 11.63 -47.52 -36.20
N PRO A 25 11.22 -48.45 -37.15
CA PRO A 25 9.98 -48.66 -37.98
C PRO A 25 9.57 -50.19 -38.13
N PRO A 26 8.94 -50.71 -39.22
CA PRO A 26 7.58 -50.50 -39.78
C PRO A 26 6.77 -51.82 -40.03
N ALA A 27 5.43 -51.74 -40.23
CA ALA A 27 4.67 -52.51 -41.24
C ALA A 27 3.14 -52.20 -41.22
N ASN A 28 2.59 -52.00 -42.43
CA ASN A 28 1.20 -51.73 -42.87
C ASN A 28 0.27 -52.99 -42.81
N PRO A 29 -0.98 -52.99 -43.36
CA PRO A 29 -2.14 -52.07 -43.26
C PRO A 29 -3.50 -52.83 -43.05
N SER A 30 -4.63 -52.13 -43.17
CA SER A 30 -6.04 -52.61 -43.32
C SER A 30 -6.78 -52.97 -42.01
N SER A 31 -8.08 -52.72 -41.78
CA SER A 31 -9.25 -52.46 -42.63
C SER A 31 -10.38 -51.81 -41.78
N SER A 32 -11.31 -51.13 -42.44
CA SER A 32 -12.56 -50.51 -41.95
C SER A 32 -13.70 -51.55 -41.77
N PRO A 33 -14.99 -51.20 -41.56
CA PRO A 33 -15.67 -50.31 -40.58
C PRO A 33 -16.86 -51.02 -39.84
N SER A 34 -17.69 -50.26 -39.10
CA SER A 34 -19.13 -50.47 -38.78
C SER A 34 -19.50 -50.72 -37.28
N PRO A 35 -20.77 -50.52 -36.82
CA PRO A 35 -21.19 -49.31 -36.09
C PRO A 35 -22.00 -49.65 -34.79
N PRO A 36 -22.95 -48.85 -34.23
CA PRO A 36 -22.96 -48.52 -32.80
C PRO A 36 -24.13 -49.13 -31.98
N SER A 37 -24.02 -49.08 -30.64
CA SER A 37 -25.10 -48.92 -29.61
C SER A 37 -24.77 -49.66 -28.30
N PRO A 38 -25.47 -49.41 -27.17
CA PRO A 38 -25.68 -48.16 -26.44
C PRO A 38 -25.13 -48.25 -24.98
N PRO A 39 -25.05 -47.13 -24.22
CA PRO A 39 -24.47 -47.16 -22.88
C PRO A 39 -25.49 -47.54 -21.79
N ILE A 40 -25.06 -48.45 -20.92
CA ILE A 40 -25.74 -48.84 -19.68
C ILE A 40 -25.50 -47.76 -18.61
N PRO A 41 -26.53 -47.31 -17.87
CA PRO A 41 -26.39 -46.25 -16.87
C PRO A 41 -25.88 -46.78 -15.51
N SER A 42 -25.02 -46.00 -14.87
CA SER A 42 -24.55 -46.16 -13.49
C SER A 42 -25.55 -45.59 -12.46
N PRO A 43 -25.62 -46.14 -11.23
CA PRO A 43 -26.67 -45.80 -10.27
C PRO A 43 -26.41 -44.49 -9.50
N ASN A 44 -27.49 -43.71 -9.34
CA ASN A 44 -27.56 -42.53 -8.48
C ASN A 44 -27.89 -42.94 -7.03
N VAL A 45 -27.07 -42.52 -6.07
CA VAL A 45 -27.41 -42.53 -4.64
C VAL A 45 -27.82 -41.11 -4.24
N LYS A 46 -29.12 -40.93 -3.98
CA LYS A 46 -29.70 -39.75 -3.32
C LYS A 46 -30.00 -40.13 -1.86
N ALA A 47 -29.51 -39.35 -0.91
CA ALA A 47 -29.92 -39.43 0.49
C ALA A 47 -31.07 -38.46 0.75
N THR A 48 -32.25 -39.02 1.02
CA THR A 48 -33.47 -38.34 1.45
C THR A 48 -33.55 -38.39 2.97
N VAL A 49 -33.83 -37.26 3.63
CA VAL A 49 -34.26 -37.23 5.04
C VAL A 49 -35.71 -36.76 5.07
N SER A 50 -36.57 -37.64 5.56
CA SER A 50 -38.01 -37.50 5.70
C SER A 50 -38.41 -36.79 6.99
N PHE A 51 -39.32 -35.81 6.89
CA PHE A 51 -40.19 -35.37 7.99
C PHE A 51 -41.59 -35.94 7.77
N SER A 52 -42.17 -36.57 8.80
CA SER A 52 -43.58 -36.95 8.82
C SER A 52 -44.33 -36.16 9.91
N PRO A 53 -45.53 -35.62 9.62
CA PRO A 53 -46.35 -34.83 10.54
C PRO A 53 -47.40 -35.72 11.23
N SER A 54 -47.90 -35.31 12.40
CA SER A 54 -49.12 -35.90 12.97
C SER A 54 -49.98 -34.90 13.74
N LYS A 55 -51.13 -34.61 13.09
CA LYS A 55 -52.50 -34.52 13.60
C LYS A 55 -52.85 -33.47 14.67
N ARG A 56 -53.48 -32.40 14.15
CA ARG A 56 -54.39 -31.46 14.81
C ARG A 56 -55.82 -32.08 14.82
N LYS A 57 -56.51 -32.07 15.96
CA LYS A 57 -57.96 -32.33 16.07
C LYS A 57 -58.63 -31.09 16.68
N LEU A 58 -59.65 -30.61 15.98
CA LEU A 58 -60.62 -29.59 16.40
C LEU A 58 -61.68 -30.21 17.31
N LEU A 59 -62.11 -29.47 18.34
CA LEU A 59 -63.48 -29.50 18.88
C LEU A 59 -63.77 -28.13 19.51
N SER A 60 -64.87 -27.54 19.04
CA SER A 60 -65.50 -26.30 19.50
C SER A 60 -66.67 -26.63 20.42
N THR A 61 -66.89 -25.86 21.50
CA THR A 61 -68.23 -25.45 21.96
C THR A 61 -68.15 -24.32 22.99
N HIS A 62 -69.15 -23.44 22.91
CA HIS A 62 -69.35 -22.16 23.58
C HIS A 62 -69.38 -22.18 25.12
N LEU A 63 -68.99 -21.07 25.76
CA LEU A 63 -69.87 -20.28 26.65
C LEU A 63 -69.21 -18.96 27.11
N THR A 64 -70.05 -17.94 27.08
CA THR A 64 -69.97 -16.52 27.48
C THR A 64 -69.23 -16.18 28.79
N SER A 65 -68.41 -15.12 28.79
CA SER A 65 -68.55 -13.95 29.69
C SER A 65 -67.38 -12.95 29.56
N THR A 66 -67.73 -11.68 29.74
CA THR A 66 -66.93 -10.44 29.64
C THR A 66 -65.64 -10.39 30.48
N PRO A 67 -64.52 -9.79 30.01
CA PRO A 67 -63.40 -9.48 30.89
C PRO A 67 -63.52 -8.05 31.45
N LYS A 68 -63.77 -7.97 32.76
CA LYS A 68 -63.50 -6.79 33.60
C LYS A 68 -61.98 -6.56 33.68
N LYS A 69 -61.56 -5.30 33.58
CA LYS A 69 -60.21 -4.82 33.93
C LYS A 69 -59.81 -5.27 35.35
N PRO A 70 -58.52 -5.59 35.57
CA PRO A 70 -57.91 -5.29 36.85
C PRO A 70 -56.61 -4.49 36.73
N LYS A 71 -56.66 -3.31 37.35
CA LYS A 71 -55.68 -2.69 38.25
C LYS A 71 -54.20 -3.01 38.03
N THR A 72 -53.51 -1.97 37.59
CA THR A 72 -52.11 -1.62 37.89
C THR A 72 -51.77 -1.79 39.38
N THR A 73 -50.78 -2.63 39.66
CA THR A 73 -49.98 -2.58 40.89
C THR A 73 -48.52 -2.45 40.48
N LEU A 74 -47.98 -1.26 40.71
CA LEU A 74 -46.55 -0.95 40.72
C LEU A 74 -45.85 -1.89 41.71
N SER A 75 -44.76 -2.52 41.28
CA SER A 75 -43.77 -3.13 42.17
C SER A 75 -42.61 -2.15 42.40
N PRO A 76 -42.01 -2.14 43.61
CA PRO A 76 -41.25 -1.01 44.12
C PRO A 76 -39.80 -1.01 43.63
N HIS A 77 -39.28 0.20 43.48
CA HIS A 77 -37.87 0.52 43.28
C HIS A 77 -36.94 -0.24 44.25
N THR A 78 -36.01 -1.02 43.71
CA THR A 78 -34.67 -1.13 44.30
C THR A 78 -33.80 -0.08 43.62
N HIS A 79 -33.67 1.07 44.29
CA HIS A 79 -32.60 2.02 44.06
C HIS A 79 -31.27 1.28 44.27
N ASN A 80 -30.61 0.90 43.17
CA ASN A 80 -29.17 0.68 43.23
C ASN A 80 -28.50 2.03 43.52
N PRO A 81 -27.54 2.12 44.46
CA PRO A 81 -26.76 3.33 44.63
C PRO A 81 -26.04 3.63 43.31
N VAL A 82 -26.34 4.79 42.75
CA VAL A 82 -25.62 5.41 41.65
C VAL A 82 -24.13 5.50 42.04
N PRO A 83 -23.20 4.95 41.26
CA PRO A 83 -21.79 5.31 41.41
C PRO A 83 -21.66 6.80 41.10
N LEU A 84 -21.00 7.52 42.01
CA LEU A 84 -20.75 8.96 41.91
C LEU A 84 -20.10 9.35 40.57
N GLN A 85 -20.58 10.49 40.05
CA GLN A 85 -20.01 11.35 39.01
C GLN A 85 -19.73 10.67 37.65
N SER A 86 -20.69 10.83 36.73
CA SER A 86 -20.40 10.76 35.29
C SER A 86 -19.30 11.78 34.98
N ASN A 87 -18.18 11.34 34.40
CA ASN A 87 -17.13 12.22 33.88
C ASN A 87 -17.46 12.57 32.41
N PRO A 88 -18.18 13.68 32.12
CA PRO A 88 -18.46 14.10 30.74
C PRO A 88 -17.16 14.34 29.96
N SER A 89 -16.07 14.64 30.67
CA SER A 89 -14.75 14.90 30.08
C SER A 89 -14.11 13.67 29.44
N LEU A 90 -14.37 12.44 29.93
CA LEU A 90 -13.80 11.21 29.36
C LEU A 90 -14.47 10.83 28.04
N HIS A 91 -15.80 10.94 27.97
CA HIS A 91 -16.55 10.69 26.75
C HIS A 91 -16.17 11.71 25.65
N GLN A 92 -16.01 12.98 26.00
CA GLN A 92 -15.60 14.02 25.07
C GLN A 92 -14.14 13.87 24.60
N LYS A 93 -13.22 13.48 25.50
CA LYS A 93 -11.84 13.12 25.16
C LYS A 93 -11.75 11.86 24.29
N PHE A 94 -12.67 10.91 24.47
CA PHE A 94 -12.75 9.69 23.67
C PHE A 94 -13.21 10.00 22.23
N LEU A 95 -14.28 10.78 22.09
CA LEU A 95 -14.80 11.20 20.78
C LEU A 95 -13.77 12.04 19.99
N HIS A 96 -13.07 12.98 20.65
CA HIS A 96 -12.08 13.84 19.99
C HIS A 96 -10.78 13.10 19.59
N LYS A 97 -10.49 11.94 20.20
CA LYS A 97 -9.32 11.11 19.85
C LYS A 97 -9.60 10.07 18.76
N LEU A 98 -10.87 9.84 18.42
CA LEU A 98 -11.29 8.72 17.58
C LEU A 98 -12.02 9.10 16.29
N LEU A 99 -12.14 10.40 15.88
CA LEU A 99 -12.29 10.86 14.47
C LEU A 99 -12.56 12.37 14.23
N GLU A 100 -12.17 12.76 13.00
CA GLU A 100 -12.29 13.98 12.16
C GLU A 100 -11.67 15.35 12.57
N PRO A 101 -10.73 15.88 11.76
CA PRO A 101 -10.54 17.32 11.51
C PRO A 101 -11.78 17.91 10.81
N SER A 102 -12.10 19.16 11.16
CA SER A 102 -13.31 19.87 10.75
C SER A 102 -13.48 20.05 9.22
N PRO A 103 -14.64 19.64 8.65
CA PRO A 103 -15.14 20.22 7.40
C PRO A 103 -16.11 21.37 7.68
N ARG A 104 -16.12 22.31 6.74
CA ARG A 104 -16.84 23.59 6.76
C ARG A 104 -18.36 23.43 6.92
N ARG A 105 -18.97 24.52 7.42
CA ARG A 105 -20.42 24.74 7.50
C ARG A 105 -21.13 24.30 6.21
N PRO A 106 -22.29 23.64 6.29
CA PRO A 106 -23.12 23.38 5.11
C PRO A 106 -23.47 24.70 4.41
N LEU A 107 -23.23 24.76 3.10
CA LEU A 107 -23.98 25.66 2.23
C LEU A 107 -25.45 25.23 2.28
N GLU A 108 -26.34 26.21 2.31
CA GLU A 108 -27.78 26.04 2.47
C GLU A 108 -28.36 25.03 1.46
N PRO A 109 -29.28 24.14 1.87
CA PRO A 109 -29.93 23.23 0.95
C PRO A 109 -30.96 23.98 0.10
N THR A 110 -30.69 24.14 -1.19
CA THR A 110 -31.70 24.43 -2.22
C THR A 110 -31.96 23.17 -3.04
N VAL A 111 -32.68 22.21 -2.46
CA VAL A 111 -33.50 21.24 -3.21
C VAL A 111 -34.74 20.91 -2.36
N GLU A 112 -35.86 21.54 -2.68
CA GLU A 112 -37.16 21.08 -2.20
C GLU A 112 -37.51 19.75 -2.89
N LEU A 113 -37.33 18.65 -2.18
CA LEU A 113 -37.95 17.37 -2.55
C LEU A 113 -39.39 17.38 -2.02
N SER A 114 -40.32 17.56 -2.95
CA SER A 114 -41.74 17.39 -2.71
C SER A 114 -42.09 15.93 -2.41
N GLY A 115 -42.74 15.72 -1.26
CA GLY A 115 -43.59 14.57 -0.92
C GLY A 115 -42.91 13.22 -0.71
N SER A 116 -42.74 12.79 0.55
CA SER A 116 -42.76 11.34 0.86
C SER A 116 -43.14 11.03 2.31
N ASP A 117 -43.86 9.91 2.47
CA ASP A 117 -44.27 9.26 3.70
C ASP A 117 -43.22 9.34 4.84
N HIS A 118 -43.65 9.76 6.04
CA HIS A 118 -42.86 9.62 7.26
C HIS A 118 -42.69 8.14 7.65
N LYS A 119 -41.78 7.43 6.97
CA LYS A 119 -41.31 6.11 7.39
C LYS A 119 -40.55 6.27 8.71
N LYS A 120 -41.04 5.62 9.78
CA LYS A 120 -40.36 5.61 11.08
C LYS A 120 -39.07 4.79 10.98
N TYR A 121 -37.93 5.48 10.94
CA TYR A 121 -36.62 4.86 11.01
C TYR A 121 -36.27 4.44 12.43
N THR A 122 -35.53 3.34 12.54
CA THR A 122 -34.90 2.92 13.80
C THR A 122 -33.67 3.79 14.09
N PRO A 123 -33.18 3.86 15.34
CA PRO A 123 -32.04 4.72 15.68
C PRO A 123 -30.77 4.42 14.85
N LEU A 124 -30.55 3.16 14.48
CA LEU A 124 -29.44 2.77 13.58
C LEU A 124 -29.69 3.23 12.15
N GLU A 125 -30.91 3.05 11.64
CA GLU A 125 -31.27 3.48 10.29
C GLU A 125 -31.17 5.00 10.14
N GLN A 126 -31.56 5.76 11.17
CA GLN A 126 -31.41 7.22 11.18
C GLN A 126 -29.93 7.61 11.08
N GLN A 127 -29.05 6.99 11.88
CA GLN A 127 -27.60 7.23 11.78
C GLN A 127 -27.05 6.92 10.38
N VAL A 128 -27.54 5.86 9.73
CA VAL A 128 -27.11 5.49 8.37
C VAL A 128 -27.58 6.52 7.34
N VAL A 129 -28.82 7.02 7.46
CA VAL A 129 -29.34 8.09 6.60
C VAL A 129 -28.52 9.36 6.78
N ASP A 130 -28.22 9.76 8.02
CA ASP A 130 -27.43 10.95 8.31
C ASP A 130 -26.00 10.82 7.74
N LEU A 131 -25.37 9.65 7.87
CA LEU A 131 -24.06 9.36 7.28
C LEU A 131 -24.11 9.39 5.75
N LYS A 132 -25.15 8.83 5.13
CA LYS A 132 -25.28 8.82 3.67
C LYS A 132 -25.54 10.21 3.11
N ASN A 133 -26.28 11.07 3.83
CA ASN A 133 -26.47 12.47 3.47
C ASN A 133 -25.15 13.26 3.53
N LYS A 134 -24.27 12.93 4.48
CA LYS A 134 -22.94 13.55 4.58
C LYS A 134 -21.99 13.05 3.48
N TYR A 135 -22.11 11.80 3.04
CA TYR A 135 -21.25 11.18 2.03
C TYR A 135 -22.07 10.48 0.92
N PRO A 136 -22.73 11.24 0.02
CA PRO A 136 -23.64 10.66 -0.97
C PRO A 136 -22.93 9.74 -1.98
N ASP A 137 -21.72 10.10 -2.39
CA ASP A 137 -20.94 9.41 -3.43
C ASP A 137 -20.07 8.27 -2.89
N VAL A 138 -20.15 7.98 -1.59
CA VAL A 138 -19.33 6.96 -0.91
C VAL A 138 -20.18 5.72 -0.62
N LEU A 139 -19.65 4.55 -0.94
CA LEU A 139 -20.25 3.26 -0.57
C LEU A 139 -19.87 2.96 0.89
N LEU A 140 -20.86 2.91 1.79
CA LEU A 140 -20.61 2.83 3.23
C LEU A 140 -20.66 1.38 3.76
N MET A 141 -19.60 0.99 4.45
CA MET A 141 -19.50 -0.25 5.24
C MET A 141 -19.71 0.09 6.72
N VAL A 142 -20.88 -0.22 7.27
CA VAL A 142 -21.23 0.21 8.64
C VAL A 142 -21.06 -0.93 9.63
N GLU A 143 -20.23 -0.72 10.66
CA GLU A 143 -19.97 -1.71 11.70
C GLU A 143 -21.19 -1.89 12.62
N VAL A 144 -21.67 -3.12 12.69
CA VAL A 144 -22.79 -3.55 13.54
C VAL A 144 -22.38 -4.82 14.27
N GLY A 145 -21.71 -4.66 15.41
CA GLY A 145 -21.17 -5.76 16.19
C GLY A 145 -20.03 -6.45 15.44
N TYR A 146 -20.13 -7.76 15.22
CA TYR A 146 -19.08 -8.57 14.58
C TYR A 146 -19.18 -8.62 13.04
N ARG A 147 -20.01 -7.77 12.42
CA ARG A 147 -20.22 -7.71 10.97
C ARG A 147 -20.29 -6.26 10.47
N PHE A 148 -19.85 -6.04 9.25
CA PHE A 148 -20.16 -4.83 8.47
C PHE A 148 -21.45 -5.06 7.69
N ARG A 149 -22.37 -4.09 7.75
CA ARG A 149 -23.63 -4.08 7.01
C ARG A 149 -23.63 -2.95 5.97
N PHE A 150 -24.24 -3.24 4.83
CA PHE A 150 -24.54 -2.30 3.75
C PHE A 150 -26.05 -2.02 3.75
N PHE A 151 -26.47 -0.83 3.32
CA PHE A 151 -27.88 -0.43 3.32
C PHE A 151 -28.31 0.18 1.99
N GLY A 152 -29.53 -0.14 1.54
CA GLY A 152 -30.14 0.42 0.34
C GLY A 152 -29.32 0.13 -0.93
N LYS A 153 -29.04 1.18 -1.70
CA LYS A 153 -28.26 1.10 -2.95
C LYS A 153 -26.85 0.52 -2.73
N ASP A 154 -26.22 0.82 -1.60
CA ASP A 154 -24.90 0.28 -1.26
C ASP A 154 -24.95 -1.25 -1.09
N ALA A 155 -26.07 -1.79 -0.58
CA ALA A 155 -26.27 -3.23 -0.46
C ALA A 155 -26.48 -3.92 -1.82
N GLU A 156 -27.16 -3.27 -2.77
CA GLU A 156 -27.33 -3.77 -4.14
C GLU A 156 -25.99 -3.86 -4.86
N ILE A 157 -25.19 -2.80 -4.76
CA ILE A 157 -23.84 -2.75 -5.34
C ILE A 157 -22.97 -3.84 -4.70
N ALA A 158 -22.95 -3.92 -3.37
CA ALA A 158 -22.17 -4.92 -2.66
C ALA A 158 -22.59 -6.35 -3.03
N ALA A 159 -23.88 -6.62 -3.17
CA ALA A 159 -24.38 -7.93 -3.61
C ALA A 159 -23.87 -8.31 -5.01
N LYS A 160 -23.96 -7.37 -5.96
CA LYS A 160 -23.51 -7.58 -7.35
C LYS A 160 -21.99 -7.78 -7.45
N VAL A 161 -21.20 -6.94 -6.77
CA VAL A 161 -19.74 -6.95 -6.88
C VAL A 161 -19.11 -8.06 -6.04
N LEU A 162 -19.60 -8.26 -4.81
CA LEU A 162 -19.02 -9.23 -3.88
C LEU A 162 -19.58 -10.64 -4.05
N GLY A 163 -20.73 -10.79 -4.72
CA GLY A 163 -21.44 -12.06 -4.85
C GLY A 163 -22.09 -12.49 -3.53
N ILE A 164 -22.61 -11.54 -2.76
CA ILE A 164 -23.26 -11.78 -1.47
C ILE A 164 -24.78 -11.59 -1.57
N TYR A 165 -25.53 -12.28 -0.72
CA TYR A 165 -26.99 -12.18 -0.70
C TYR A 165 -27.45 -10.86 -0.06
N ALA A 166 -28.33 -10.14 -0.75
CA ALA A 166 -29.02 -8.96 -0.23
C ALA A 166 -30.51 -9.25 -0.04
N HIS A 167 -31.06 -8.86 1.11
CA HIS A 167 -32.47 -9.04 1.43
C HIS A 167 -33.04 -7.78 2.08
N VAL A 168 -34.35 -7.58 1.96
CA VAL A 168 -35.01 -6.46 2.61
C VAL A 168 -35.09 -6.77 4.11
N ASP A 169 -34.46 -5.92 4.91
CA ASP A 169 -34.59 -5.90 6.37
C ASP A 169 -35.20 -4.56 6.76
N ARG A 170 -36.45 -4.58 7.23
CA ARG A 170 -37.25 -3.38 7.54
C ARG A 170 -37.37 -2.43 6.35
N ASN A 171 -36.74 -1.25 6.43
CA ASN A 171 -36.89 -0.17 5.47
C ASN A 171 -35.87 -0.22 4.33
N PHE A 172 -34.81 -1.03 4.46
CA PHE A 172 -33.68 -1.04 3.52
C PHE A 172 -33.33 -2.45 3.03
N LEU A 173 -32.83 -2.52 1.81
CA LEU A 173 -32.08 -3.69 1.36
C LEU A 173 -30.77 -3.76 2.18
N THR A 174 -30.45 -4.92 2.72
CA THR A 174 -29.25 -5.16 3.52
C THR A 174 -28.42 -6.29 2.93
N ALA A 175 -27.10 -6.08 2.88
CA ALA A 175 -26.10 -7.13 2.75
C ALA A 175 -25.12 -7.07 3.94
N SER A 176 -24.40 -8.15 4.23
CA SER A 176 -23.44 -8.15 5.36
C SER A 176 -22.22 -9.03 5.12
N VAL A 177 -21.09 -8.62 5.70
CA VAL A 177 -19.81 -9.35 5.68
C VAL A 177 -19.19 -9.35 7.09
N PRO A 178 -18.42 -10.38 7.47
CA PRO A 178 -17.79 -10.42 8.80
C PRO A 178 -16.62 -9.43 8.91
N THR A 179 -16.37 -8.90 10.11
CA THR A 179 -15.34 -7.87 10.36
C THR A 179 -13.93 -8.31 9.98
N PHE A 180 -13.55 -9.56 10.27
CA PHE A 180 -12.23 -10.10 9.94
C PHE A 180 -11.94 -10.24 8.43
N ARG A 181 -12.96 -10.12 7.57
CA ARG A 181 -12.79 -10.11 6.09
C ARG A 181 -12.92 -8.71 5.48
N LEU A 182 -12.88 -7.65 6.29
CA LEU A 182 -12.97 -6.27 5.81
C LEU A 182 -12.04 -6.01 4.62
N ASN A 183 -10.75 -6.33 4.78
CA ASN A 183 -9.71 -6.09 3.77
C ASN A 183 -10.05 -6.69 2.41
N VAL A 184 -10.53 -7.94 2.39
CA VAL A 184 -10.85 -8.66 1.14
C VAL A 184 -12.00 -7.96 0.40
N HIS A 185 -13.01 -7.51 1.13
CA HIS A 185 -14.19 -6.89 0.54
C HIS A 185 -13.95 -5.43 0.14
N VAL A 186 -13.18 -4.66 0.94
CA VAL A 186 -12.77 -3.30 0.57
C VAL A 186 -11.94 -3.34 -0.71
N ARG A 187 -10.91 -4.20 -0.80
CA ARG A 187 -10.10 -4.34 -2.02
C ARG A 187 -10.96 -4.64 -3.25
N ARG A 188 -11.89 -5.59 -3.16
CA ARG A 188 -12.79 -5.94 -4.28
C ARG A 188 -13.71 -4.80 -4.70
N LEU A 189 -14.24 -4.02 -3.77
CA LEU A 189 -15.10 -2.87 -4.08
C LEU A 189 -14.30 -1.72 -4.70
N VAL A 190 -13.11 -1.44 -4.17
CA VAL A 190 -12.21 -0.40 -4.70
C VAL A 190 -11.68 -0.80 -6.09
N SER A 191 -11.30 -2.05 -6.28
CA SER A 191 -10.91 -2.59 -7.60
C SER A 191 -12.07 -2.59 -8.61
N ALA A 192 -13.33 -2.46 -8.16
CA ALA A 192 -14.48 -2.27 -9.04
C ALA A 192 -14.78 -0.78 -9.32
N GLY A 193 -13.92 0.15 -8.86
CA GLY A 193 -14.01 1.59 -9.11
C GLY A 193 -14.75 2.41 -8.05
N TYR A 194 -15.26 1.78 -6.99
CA TYR A 194 -16.04 2.48 -5.96
C TYR A 194 -15.16 3.15 -4.91
N LYS A 195 -15.55 4.36 -4.49
CA LYS A 195 -15.04 5.03 -3.29
C LYS A 195 -15.73 4.39 -2.06
N VAL A 196 -14.96 3.77 -1.17
CA VAL A 196 -15.49 2.97 -0.06
C VAL A 196 -15.17 3.66 1.26
N GLY A 197 -16.19 3.85 2.11
CA GLY A 197 -16.06 4.40 3.45
C GLY A 197 -16.31 3.33 4.50
N VAL A 198 -15.37 3.16 5.43
CA VAL A 198 -15.53 2.23 6.57
C VAL A 198 -15.96 3.02 7.79
N VAL A 199 -17.16 2.71 8.28
CA VAL A 199 -17.75 3.37 9.45
C VAL A 199 -17.62 2.43 10.64
N LYS A 200 -16.80 2.80 11.62
CA LYS A 200 -16.57 2.02 12.85
C LYS A 200 -17.34 2.62 14.03
N GLN A 201 -17.50 1.83 15.09
CA GLN A 201 -18.07 2.31 16.34
C GLN A 201 -17.08 3.21 17.08
N THR A 202 -17.53 4.40 17.49
CA THR A 202 -16.71 5.42 18.16
C THR A 202 -16.84 5.35 19.68
N GLU A 203 -17.33 4.25 20.25
CA GLU A 203 -17.40 3.98 21.69
C GLU A 203 -17.43 2.48 21.97
N THR A 204 -16.67 2.03 22.97
CA THR A 204 -16.69 0.63 23.43
C THR A 204 -17.81 0.42 24.44
N ALA A 205 -18.21 -0.84 24.66
CA ALA A 205 -19.31 -1.17 25.58
C ALA A 205 -19.05 -0.68 27.01
N ALA A 206 -17.81 -0.79 27.50
CA ALA A 206 -17.42 -0.33 28.83
C ALA A 206 -17.49 1.20 28.97
N ILE A 207 -17.00 1.93 27.97
CA ILE A 207 -17.02 3.41 27.97
C ILE A 207 -18.45 3.92 27.86
N LYS A 208 -19.27 3.29 27.01
CA LYS A 208 -20.68 3.64 26.88
C LYS A 208 -21.47 3.39 28.17
N ALA A 209 -21.18 2.30 28.87
CA ALA A 209 -21.83 1.99 30.15
C ALA A 209 -21.60 3.08 31.22
N HIS A 210 -20.45 3.76 31.14
CA HIS A 210 -20.05 4.84 32.05
C HIS A 210 -20.22 6.26 31.45
N GLY A 211 -20.66 6.36 30.19
CA GLY A 211 -20.82 7.61 29.46
C GLY A 211 -22.23 8.21 29.55
N SER A 212 -22.38 9.44 29.03
CA SER A 212 -23.67 10.13 28.95
C SER A 212 -24.66 9.44 28.01
N ASN A 213 -24.17 8.72 26.99
CA ASN A 213 -24.98 7.98 26.00
C ASN A 213 -25.28 6.52 26.41
N ARG A 214 -25.45 6.23 27.71
CA ARG A 214 -25.67 4.86 28.20
C ARG A 214 -26.89 4.16 27.60
N VAL A 215 -27.95 4.91 27.31
CA VAL A 215 -29.26 4.37 26.88
C VAL A 215 -29.42 4.37 25.34
N GLY A 216 -28.65 5.18 24.61
CA GLY A 216 -28.77 5.31 23.15
C GLY A 216 -28.06 4.20 22.35
N PRO A 217 -28.13 4.21 21.01
CA PRO A 217 -27.31 3.33 20.16
C PRO A 217 -25.84 3.71 20.24
N PHE A 218 -24.93 2.77 19.92
CA PHE A 218 -23.50 3.07 19.78
C PHE A 218 -23.29 4.17 18.75
N CYS A 219 -22.52 5.20 19.07
CA CYS A 219 -22.09 6.23 18.13
C CYS A 219 -21.17 5.65 17.05
N ARG A 220 -21.24 6.23 15.85
CA ARG A 220 -20.53 5.77 14.66
C ARG A 220 -19.97 6.97 13.89
N GLY A 221 -18.79 6.78 13.31
CA GLY A 221 -18.11 7.78 12.51
C GLY A 221 -17.36 7.12 11.36
N LEU A 222 -17.13 7.87 10.29
CA LEU A 222 -16.32 7.42 9.16
C LEU A 222 -14.87 7.28 9.62
N SER A 223 -14.38 6.06 9.78
CA SER A 223 -13.03 5.75 10.25
C SER A 223 -11.97 5.88 9.19
N ALA A 224 -12.31 5.51 7.95
CA ALA A 224 -11.38 5.54 6.85
C ALA A 224 -12.15 5.62 5.53
N LEU A 225 -11.52 6.25 4.54
CA LEU A 225 -12.00 6.35 3.17
C LEU A 225 -10.95 5.71 2.25
N TYR A 226 -11.42 4.98 1.23
CA TYR A 226 -10.56 4.24 0.33
C TYR A 226 -10.95 4.47 -1.12
N THR A 227 -9.96 4.79 -1.94
CA THR A 227 -9.99 4.78 -3.40
C THR A 227 -8.83 3.94 -3.92
N LYS A 228 -8.76 3.73 -5.23
CA LYS A 228 -7.73 2.89 -5.85
C LYS A 228 -6.32 3.46 -5.61
N ALA A 229 -6.15 4.79 -5.67
CA ALA A 229 -4.88 5.46 -5.41
C ALA A 229 -4.47 5.47 -3.92
N THR A 230 -5.44 5.48 -3.00
CA THR A 230 -5.16 5.62 -1.55
C THR A 230 -5.10 4.29 -0.80
N LEU A 231 -5.49 3.18 -1.45
CA LEU A 231 -5.67 1.87 -0.82
C LEU A 231 -4.41 1.31 -0.13
N GLU A 232 -3.25 1.44 -0.78
CA GLU A 232 -2.00 0.85 -0.30
C GLU A 232 -1.37 1.63 0.87
N ALA A 233 -1.71 2.92 1.02
CA ALA A 233 -1.26 3.74 2.13
C ALA A 233 -2.09 3.57 3.40
N ALA A 234 -3.24 2.87 3.33
CA ALA A 234 -4.21 2.83 4.42
C ALA A 234 -3.96 1.69 5.44
N GLU A 235 -4.27 1.96 6.72
CA GLU A 235 -3.88 1.14 7.88
C GLU A 235 -4.39 -0.31 7.83
N ASP A 236 -5.71 -0.50 7.68
CA ASP A 236 -6.32 -1.82 7.75
C ASP A 236 -6.05 -2.67 6.50
N VAL A 237 -5.96 -2.04 5.33
CA VAL A 237 -6.07 -2.71 4.03
C VAL A 237 -4.73 -2.79 3.30
N GLY A 238 -3.84 -1.80 3.45
CA GLY A 238 -2.56 -1.68 2.75
C GLY A 238 -1.52 -2.73 3.15
N GLY A 239 -0.58 -3.02 2.23
CA GLY A 239 0.62 -3.83 2.51
C GLY A 239 0.42 -5.35 2.67
N LYS A 240 -0.81 -5.87 2.52
CA LYS A 240 -1.08 -7.32 2.49
C LYS A 240 -1.16 -7.78 1.04
N GLU A 241 -0.02 -8.15 0.48
CA GLU A 241 0.14 -8.53 -0.92
C GLU A 241 -0.48 -9.89 -1.24
N GLU A 242 -1.57 -9.88 -2.01
CA GLU A 242 -1.95 -10.98 -2.91
C GLU A 242 -2.18 -10.37 -4.31
N GLY A 243 -1.11 -10.07 -5.05
CA GLY A 243 -1.18 -10.05 -6.52
C GLY A 243 -1.03 -8.74 -7.33
N CYS A 244 -0.66 -7.59 -6.76
CA CYS A 244 -0.43 -6.35 -7.56
C CYS A 244 0.79 -5.53 -7.10
N GLY A 245 1.91 -6.16 -6.76
CA GLY A 245 3.05 -5.49 -6.11
C GLY A 245 3.84 -4.51 -7.00
N GLY A 246 3.82 -4.67 -8.33
CA GLY A 246 4.74 -3.97 -9.24
C GLY A 246 4.28 -2.62 -9.80
N GLU A 247 2.97 -2.33 -9.82
CA GLU A 247 2.45 -1.14 -10.49
C GLU A 247 2.22 0.03 -9.51
N SER A 248 2.57 1.23 -9.95
CA SER A 248 2.24 2.49 -9.26
C SER A 248 0.74 2.80 -9.46
N ASN A 249 0.11 3.33 -8.43
CA ASN A 249 -1.29 3.74 -8.40
C ASN A 249 -1.40 5.27 -8.29
N TYR A 250 -0.82 6.01 -9.24
CA TYR A 250 -0.79 7.47 -9.17
C TYR A 250 -2.21 8.07 -9.13
N LEU A 251 -2.38 9.07 -8.28
CA LEU A 251 -3.45 10.06 -8.36
C LEU A 251 -2.95 11.22 -9.21
N VAL A 252 -3.54 11.46 -10.38
CA VAL A 252 -3.12 12.55 -11.27
C VAL A 252 -4.19 13.62 -11.34
N CYS A 253 -3.84 14.84 -10.94
CA CYS A 253 -4.66 16.02 -11.09
C CYS A 253 -4.28 16.78 -12.37
N VAL A 254 -5.29 17.13 -13.17
CA VAL A 254 -5.14 17.90 -14.41
C VAL A 254 -5.95 19.18 -14.32
N VAL A 255 -5.28 20.31 -14.54
CA VAL A 255 -5.87 21.64 -14.65
C VAL A 255 -5.43 22.22 -15.99
N GLU A 256 -6.29 22.99 -16.64
CA GLU A 256 -5.92 23.67 -17.88
C GLU A 256 -6.30 25.15 -17.88
N LYS A 257 -5.66 25.89 -18.78
CA LYS A 257 -6.00 27.27 -19.10
C LYS A 257 -5.90 27.49 -20.60
N GLY A 258 -6.93 28.08 -21.21
CA GLY A 258 -6.91 28.45 -22.62
C GLY A 258 -5.87 29.55 -22.90
N LEU A 259 -5.12 29.41 -23.99
CA LEU A 259 -4.21 30.44 -24.49
C LEU A 259 -4.99 31.34 -25.45
N GLU A 260 -5.37 32.54 -24.99
CA GLU A 260 -5.91 33.58 -25.88
C GLU A 260 -4.74 34.35 -26.51
N PHE A 261 -4.45 34.09 -27.79
CA PHE A 261 -3.50 34.89 -28.55
C PHE A 261 -4.09 36.29 -28.81
N SER A 262 -3.53 37.32 -28.18
CA SER A 262 -3.83 38.73 -28.48
C SER A 262 -3.14 39.18 -29.78
N GLY A 263 -3.62 38.68 -30.92
CA GLY A 263 -3.16 39.15 -32.22
C GLY A 263 -3.61 38.25 -33.36
N SER A 264 -4.66 38.68 -34.08
CA SER A 264 -5.04 38.36 -35.48
C SER A 264 -4.61 36.99 -36.05
N VAL A 265 -5.48 36.11 -36.53
CA VAL A 265 -6.43 36.28 -37.65
C VAL A 265 -7.52 35.23 -37.52
N SER A 266 -8.76 35.63 -37.77
CA SER A 266 -9.94 34.76 -37.95
C SER A 266 -9.67 33.60 -38.91
N GLY A 267 -9.61 32.37 -38.39
CA GLY A 267 -9.67 31.16 -39.23
C GLY A 267 -9.06 29.89 -38.63
N SER A 268 -9.69 29.31 -37.61
CA SER A 268 -9.67 27.87 -37.21
C SER A 268 -9.84 27.77 -35.69
N GLY A 269 -10.87 27.06 -35.20
CA GLY A 269 -11.20 26.89 -33.78
C GLY A 269 -10.23 25.99 -32.98
N ALA A 270 -8.94 26.06 -33.28
CA ALA A 270 -7.87 25.34 -32.59
C ALA A 270 -7.41 26.17 -31.39
N VAL A 271 -7.93 25.86 -30.20
CA VAL A 271 -7.49 26.50 -28.95
C VAL A 271 -6.35 25.68 -28.38
N ASP A 272 -5.13 26.20 -28.55
CA ASP A 272 -3.98 25.74 -27.79
C ASP A 272 -4.24 26.03 -26.31
N VAL A 273 -3.82 25.10 -25.45
CA VAL A 273 -4.01 25.23 -24.01
C VAL A 273 -2.70 25.05 -23.30
N ARG A 274 -2.62 25.66 -22.13
CA ARG A 274 -1.60 25.32 -21.16
C ARG A 274 -2.17 24.35 -20.15
N VAL A 275 -1.44 23.27 -19.87
CA VAL A 275 -1.85 22.21 -18.95
C VAL A 275 -0.91 22.21 -17.76
N GLY A 276 -1.50 22.22 -16.55
CA GLY A 276 -0.81 21.97 -15.29
C GLY A 276 -1.17 20.58 -14.76
N ILE A 277 -0.16 19.81 -14.38
CA ILE A 277 -0.33 18.44 -13.91
C ILE A 277 0.40 18.25 -12.58
N VAL A 278 -0.25 17.53 -11.66
CA VAL A 278 0.37 16.98 -10.45
C VAL A 278 -0.01 15.52 -10.31
N GLY A 279 0.97 14.61 -10.31
CA GLY A 279 0.81 13.19 -10.02
C GLY A 279 1.37 12.85 -8.65
N VAL A 280 0.60 12.16 -7.81
CA VAL A 280 1.04 11.72 -6.48
C VAL A 280 0.84 10.22 -6.33
N GLU A 281 1.92 9.51 -6.02
CA GLU A 281 1.86 8.12 -5.56
C GLU A 281 1.86 8.10 -4.03
N ILE A 282 0.66 7.99 -3.45
CA ILE A 282 0.46 8.10 -1.99
C ILE A 282 1.22 6.99 -1.24
N SER A 283 1.37 5.81 -1.85
CA SER A 283 1.99 4.66 -1.17
C SER A 283 3.51 4.74 -1.09
N THR A 284 4.18 5.47 -1.98
CA THR A 284 5.66 5.56 -2.04
C THR A 284 6.20 6.93 -1.67
N GLY A 285 5.35 7.96 -1.62
CA GLY A 285 5.79 9.32 -1.35
C GLY A 285 6.08 10.16 -2.58
N ASP A 286 6.05 9.58 -3.79
CA ASP A 286 6.51 10.25 -5.01
C ASP A 286 5.51 11.31 -5.51
N VAL A 287 6.01 12.51 -5.78
CA VAL A 287 5.22 13.65 -6.25
C VAL A 287 5.84 14.20 -7.54
N VAL A 288 5.11 14.09 -8.64
CA VAL A 288 5.52 14.60 -9.96
C VAL A 288 4.68 15.81 -10.30
N TYR A 289 5.28 16.91 -10.75
CA TYR A 289 4.56 18.10 -11.19
C TYR A 289 5.11 18.63 -12.51
N GLY A 290 4.29 19.35 -13.27
CA GLY A 290 4.73 19.99 -14.51
C GLY A 290 3.70 20.95 -15.09
N GLU A 291 4.18 21.86 -15.93
CA GLU A 291 3.37 22.77 -16.73
C GLU A 291 3.94 22.80 -18.15
N PHE A 292 3.07 22.60 -19.16
CA PHE A 292 3.47 22.63 -20.57
C PHE A 292 2.32 23.12 -21.46
N ASP A 293 2.68 23.67 -22.61
CA ASP A 293 1.73 24.03 -23.66
C ASP A 293 1.40 22.79 -24.51
N ASP A 294 0.12 22.59 -24.82
CA ASP A 294 -0.35 21.44 -25.59
C ASP A 294 -1.31 21.86 -26.70
N GLY A 295 -1.12 21.23 -27.86
CA GLY A 295 -1.90 21.51 -29.07
C GLY A 295 -3.26 20.81 -29.06
N VAL A 296 -4.02 20.98 -30.14
CA VAL A 296 -5.39 20.45 -30.29
C VAL A 296 -5.51 18.94 -30.05
N MET A 297 -4.48 18.17 -30.41
CA MET A 297 -4.48 16.71 -30.27
C MET A 297 -4.16 16.23 -28.84
N ARG A 298 -3.75 17.13 -27.94
CA ARG A 298 -3.39 16.83 -26.55
C ARG A 298 -2.33 15.71 -26.40
N SER A 299 -1.37 15.68 -27.33
CA SER A 299 -0.35 14.63 -27.37
C SER A 299 0.59 14.66 -26.16
N GLY A 300 0.84 15.86 -25.62
CA GLY A 300 1.63 16.02 -24.40
C GLY A 300 0.92 15.40 -23.21
N LEU A 301 -0.34 15.79 -22.99
CA LEU A 301 -1.17 15.23 -21.92
C LEU A 301 -1.35 13.72 -22.04
N GLU A 302 -1.57 13.20 -23.25
CA GLU A 302 -1.67 11.75 -23.50
C GLU A 302 -0.38 11.02 -23.09
N ALA A 303 0.79 11.56 -23.44
CA ALA A 303 2.09 11.00 -23.04
C ALA A 303 2.27 10.94 -21.52
N VAL A 304 1.88 12.01 -20.81
CA VAL A 304 1.99 12.06 -19.35
C VAL A 304 1.07 11.05 -18.68
N VAL A 305 -0.20 10.99 -19.10
CA VAL A 305 -1.19 10.05 -18.55
C VAL A 305 -0.76 8.60 -18.83
N PHE A 306 -0.22 8.31 -20.02
CA PHE A 306 0.27 6.97 -20.34
C PHE A 306 1.52 6.58 -19.55
N SER A 307 2.45 7.51 -19.37
CA SER A 307 3.70 7.29 -18.61
C SER A 307 3.44 7.03 -17.13
N LEU A 308 2.59 7.87 -16.49
CA LEU A 308 2.24 7.73 -15.08
C LEU A 308 1.24 6.61 -14.81
N ALA A 309 0.44 6.22 -15.81
CA ALA A 309 -0.60 5.18 -15.71
C ALA A 309 -1.49 5.34 -14.45
N PRO A 310 -2.22 6.46 -14.32
CA PRO A 310 -2.92 6.80 -13.08
C PRO A 310 -4.00 5.79 -12.73
N ALA A 311 -4.12 5.49 -11.43
CA ALA A 311 -5.24 4.73 -10.88
C ALA A 311 -6.48 5.60 -10.66
N GLU A 312 -6.27 6.91 -10.44
CA GLU A 312 -7.31 7.90 -10.22
C GLU A 312 -6.94 9.24 -10.89
N LEU A 313 -7.91 9.86 -11.57
CA LEU A 313 -7.78 11.13 -12.25
C LEU A 313 -8.67 12.18 -11.55
N LEU A 314 -8.05 13.25 -11.09
CA LEU A 314 -8.71 14.41 -10.51
C LEU A 314 -8.78 15.53 -11.57
N VAL A 315 -9.99 15.91 -11.94
CA VAL A 315 -10.26 16.81 -13.06
C VAL A 315 -10.64 18.18 -12.50
N GLY A 316 -9.79 19.18 -12.73
CA GLY A 316 -10.03 20.56 -12.32
C GLY A 316 -10.91 21.31 -13.32
N GLU A 317 -12.16 21.59 -12.96
CA GLU A 317 -13.10 22.30 -13.83
C GLU A 317 -12.92 23.83 -13.75
N PRO A 318 -13.03 24.57 -14.87
CA PRO A 318 -13.48 24.12 -16.20
C PRO A 318 -12.36 23.55 -17.10
N LEU A 319 -12.69 22.53 -17.91
CA LEU A 319 -11.83 22.00 -18.98
C LEU A 319 -12.47 22.17 -20.37
N SER A 320 -11.65 22.13 -21.41
CA SER A 320 -12.03 22.09 -22.81
C SER A 320 -12.55 20.71 -23.19
N LYS A 321 -13.49 20.68 -24.13
CA LYS A 321 -14.15 19.44 -24.57
C LYS A 321 -13.16 18.40 -25.11
N GLN A 322 -12.05 18.84 -25.69
CA GLN A 322 -10.99 17.98 -26.21
C GLN A 322 -10.26 17.26 -25.08
N THR A 323 -9.83 18.01 -24.06
CA THR A 323 -9.16 17.47 -22.87
C THR A 323 -10.07 16.52 -22.11
N GLU A 324 -11.32 16.93 -21.87
CA GLU A 324 -12.33 16.11 -21.18
C GLU A 324 -12.56 14.79 -21.93
N LYS A 325 -12.70 14.84 -23.27
CA LYS A 325 -12.87 13.65 -24.09
C LYS A 325 -11.68 12.69 -24.01
N LEU A 326 -10.45 13.20 -24.00
CA LEU A 326 -9.23 12.39 -23.86
C LEU A 326 -9.22 11.68 -22.49
N LEU A 327 -9.45 12.42 -21.41
CA LEU A 327 -9.44 11.87 -20.05
C LEU A 327 -10.57 10.87 -19.83
N LEU A 328 -11.78 11.13 -20.37
CA LEU A 328 -12.90 10.19 -20.33
C LEU A 328 -12.64 8.93 -21.16
N ALA A 329 -12.02 9.06 -22.33
CA ALA A 329 -11.63 7.91 -23.15
C ALA A 329 -10.60 7.04 -22.41
N TYR A 330 -9.63 7.68 -21.74
CA TYR A 330 -8.66 6.98 -20.91
C TYR A 330 -9.33 6.32 -19.70
N ALA A 331 -10.25 6.99 -19.00
CA ALA A 331 -10.99 6.47 -17.84
C ALA A 331 -12.13 5.50 -18.18
N GLY A 332 -12.21 5.02 -19.42
CA GLY A 332 -13.27 4.12 -19.87
C GLY A 332 -13.31 2.76 -19.14
N PRO A 333 -14.34 1.94 -19.41
CA PRO A 333 -14.56 0.66 -18.70
C PRO A 333 -13.39 -0.33 -18.81
N ALA A 334 -12.56 -0.20 -19.84
CA ALA A 334 -11.41 -1.08 -20.08
C ALA A 334 -10.20 -0.77 -19.18
N SER A 335 -9.99 0.49 -18.79
CA SER A 335 -8.83 0.90 -17.97
C SER A 335 -9.11 0.84 -16.47
N ASN A 336 -10.39 0.90 -16.07
CA ASN A 336 -10.82 0.86 -14.67
C ASN A 336 -10.12 1.93 -13.82
N VAL A 337 -9.91 3.11 -14.41
CA VAL A 337 -9.37 4.31 -13.78
C VAL A 337 -10.53 5.13 -13.25
N ARG A 338 -10.41 5.57 -12.00
CA ARG A 338 -11.45 6.36 -11.36
C ARG A 338 -11.34 7.83 -11.78
N LEU A 339 -12.47 8.45 -12.13
CA LEU A 339 -12.55 9.88 -12.43
C LEU A 339 -13.25 10.61 -11.27
N GLU A 340 -12.67 11.72 -10.82
CA GLU A 340 -13.23 12.61 -9.80
C GLU A 340 -13.17 14.06 -10.32
N HIS A 341 -14.29 14.77 -10.23
CA HIS A 341 -14.37 16.18 -10.65
C HIS A 341 -14.22 17.11 -9.44
N ALA A 342 -13.47 18.19 -9.61
CA ALA A 342 -13.32 19.23 -8.60
C ALA A 342 -13.34 20.62 -9.24
N SER A 343 -14.10 21.54 -8.64
CA SER A 343 -14.17 22.93 -9.13
C SER A 343 -12.92 23.73 -8.72
N CYS A 344 -12.34 24.46 -9.68
CA CYS A 344 -11.24 25.40 -9.46
C CYS A 344 -11.71 26.79 -8.98
N ASP A 345 -13.01 27.02 -8.81
CA ASP A 345 -13.56 28.36 -8.52
C ASP A 345 -13.02 28.97 -7.23
N CYS A 346 -12.61 28.13 -6.27
CA CYS A 346 -12.04 28.57 -4.99
C CYS A 346 -10.62 29.13 -5.08
N PHE A 347 -9.96 29.07 -6.24
CA PHE A 347 -8.55 29.45 -6.39
C PHE A 347 -8.30 30.72 -7.20
N LYS A 348 -9.35 31.45 -7.58
CA LYS A 348 -9.23 32.77 -8.22
C LYS A 348 -8.52 33.74 -7.25
N GLY A 349 -7.51 34.46 -7.74
CA GLY A 349 -6.82 35.51 -6.97
C GLY A 349 -5.80 35.05 -5.92
N GLY A 350 -5.09 33.94 -6.14
CA GLY A 350 -4.02 33.47 -5.24
C GLY A 350 -4.46 32.50 -4.14
N GLY A 351 -5.73 32.08 -4.14
CA GLY A 351 -6.26 31.12 -3.16
C GLY A 351 -5.59 29.75 -3.17
N ALA A 352 -5.01 29.32 -4.30
CA ALA A 352 -4.27 28.07 -4.40
C ALA A 352 -3.04 28.07 -3.48
N LEU A 353 -2.21 29.13 -3.55
CA LEU A 353 -1.03 29.27 -2.70
C LEU A 353 -1.41 29.27 -1.22
N ALA A 354 -2.46 30.00 -0.84
CA ALA A 354 -2.93 30.05 0.54
C ALA A 354 -3.37 28.66 1.07
N GLU A 355 -4.02 27.84 0.23
CA GLU A 355 -4.42 26.48 0.60
C GLU A 355 -3.20 25.56 0.80
N VAL A 356 -2.17 25.70 -0.05
CA VAL A 356 -0.91 24.95 0.10
C VAL A 356 -0.18 25.39 1.37
N MET A 357 0.02 26.71 1.56
CA MET A 357 0.71 27.27 2.72
C MET A 357 0.04 26.89 4.05
N SER A 358 -1.30 26.82 4.09
CA SER A 358 -2.04 26.37 5.27
C SER A 358 -1.66 24.96 5.74
N VAL A 359 -1.21 24.07 4.84
CA VAL A 359 -0.75 22.73 5.22
C VAL A 359 0.65 22.78 5.82
N TYR A 360 1.54 23.58 5.25
CA TYR A 360 2.89 23.79 5.77
C TYR A 360 2.86 24.43 7.17
N GLU A 361 2.01 25.44 7.38
CA GLU A 361 1.81 26.07 8.70
C GLU A 361 1.37 25.05 9.76
N LYS A 362 0.37 24.22 9.45
CA LYS A 362 -0.09 23.16 10.36
C LYS A 362 0.99 22.14 10.69
N MET A 363 1.85 21.81 9.73
CA MET A 363 2.95 20.88 9.95
C MET A 363 4.00 21.47 10.89
N VAL A 364 4.31 22.77 10.73
CA VAL A 364 5.22 23.49 11.64
C VAL A 364 4.64 23.53 13.06
N GLU A 365 3.34 23.82 13.21
CA GLU A 365 2.65 23.79 14.50
C GLU A 365 2.67 22.39 15.15
N ASP A 366 2.40 21.34 14.36
CA ASP A 366 2.44 19.94 14.81
C ASP A 366 3.84 19.52 15.29
N ASN A 367 4.90 19.99 14.63
CA ASN A 367 6.29 19.70 14.98
C ASN A 367 6.75 20.49 16.22
N LEU A 368 6.34 21.75 16.36
CA LEU A 368 6.67 22.61 17.51
C LEU A 368 6.03 22.11 18.81
N ALA A 369 4.83 21.51 18.72
CA ALA A 369 4.16 20.91 19.88
C ALA A 369 4.89 19.68 20.46
N SER A 370 5.78 19.02 19.69
CA SER A 370 6.60 17.89 20.17
C SER A 370 7.91 18.29 20.85
N ASN A 371 8.51 19.42 20.47
CA ASN A 371 9.88 19.77 20.87
C ASN A 371 9.91 21.08 21.64
N VAL A 372 9.75 21.00 22.97
CA VAL A 372 9.90 22.16 23.87
C VAL A 372 11.35 22.66 23.95
N ASN A 373 12.34 21.87 23.48
CA ASN A 373 13.77 22.12 23.69
C ASN A 373 14.63 21.97 22.42
N GLN A 374 14.37 22.69 21.33
CA GLN A 374 15.39 23.00 20.31
C GLN A 374 14.86 24.08 19.35
N SER A 375 15.09 25.34 19.72
CA SER A 375 14.44 26.49 19.08
C SER A 375 15.31 27.27 18.09
N LEU A 376 16.40 26.69 17.54
CA LEU A 376 17.30 27.46 16.65
C LEU A 376 17.75 26.73 15.37
N GLU A 377 17.71 25.39 15.29
CA GLU A 377 18.15 24.66 14.08
C GLU A 377 16.99 24.17 13.18
N ALA A 378 15.78 24.01 13.73
CA ALA A 378 14.60 23.55 12.97
C ALA A 378 14.02 24.61 12.00
N THR A 379 14.39 25.88 12.18
CA THR A 379 13.96 27.00 11.34
C THR A 379 14.62 27.00 9.97
N GLU A 380 15.87 26.55 9.82
CA GLU A 380 16.58 26.60 8.52
C GLU A 380 16.05 25.57 7.50
N TYR A 381 15.69 24.36 7.93
CA TYR A 381 15.07 23.33 7.07
C TYR A 381 13.64 23.69 6.61
N SER A 382 12.94 24.52 7.39
CA SER A 382 11.57 24.93 7.11
C SER A 382 11.51 26.02 6.02
N HIS A 383 12.57 26.82 5.85
CA HIS A 383 12.63 27.87 4.84
C HIS A 383 12.99 27.36 3.44
N SER A 384 13.80 26.30 3.31
CA SER A 384 14.07 25.69 2.00
C SER A 384 12.82 25.01 1.44
N SER A 385 12.07 24.30 2.30
CA SER A 385 10.87 23.51 1.99
C SER A 385 9.65 24.31 1.50
N ILE A 386 9.72 25.64 1.56
CA ILE A 386 8.70 26.56 1.06
C ILE A 386 9.14 27.18 -0.27
N GLN A 387 10.47 27.27 -0.50
CA GLN A 387 11.04 27.91 -1.67
C GLN A 387 10.77 27.11 -2.95
N GLY A 388 10.78 25.77 -2.90
CA GLY A 388 10.46 24.93 -4.04
C GLY A 388 8.99 25.06 -4.48
N VAL A 389 8.06 25.11 -3.53
CA VAL A 389 6.64 25.41 -3.80
C VAL A 389 6.45 26.82 -4.35
N MET A 390 7.18 27.81 -3.82
CA MET A 390 7.15 29.19 -4.32
C MET A 390 7.67 29.32 -5.76
N ASN A 391 8.57 28.43 -6.17
CA ASN A 391 9.12 28.40 -7.53
C ASN A 391 8.26 27.56 -8.51
N MET A 392 7.18 26.93 -8.05
CA MET A 392 6.33 26.07 -8.87
C MET A 392 5.47 26.90 -9.86
N PRO A 393 5.28 26.43 -11.11
CA PRO A 393 4.40 27.09 -12.06
C PRO A 393 2.94 27.21 -11.56
N ASP A 394 2.25 28.28 -11.97
CA ASP A 394 0.92 28.64 -11.45
C ASP A 394 -0.14 27.56 -11.65
N LEU A 395 -0.16 26.85 -12.79
CA LEU A 395 -1.16 25.82 -13.05
C LEU A 395 -0.83 24.52 -12.32
N ALA A 396 0.46 24.20 -12.19
CA ALA A 396 0.91 23.09 -11.35
C ALA A 396 0.57 23.33 -9.88
N LEU A 397 0.71 24.57 -9.38
CA LEU A 397 0.32 24.96 -8.03
C LEU A 397 -1.20 24.84 -7.79
N GLN A 398 -2.02 25.20 -8.79
CA GLN A 398 -3.48 24.99 -8.72
C GLN A 398 -3.85 23.50 -8.67
N ALA A 399 -3.20 22.67 -9.50
CA ALA A 399 -3.38 21.22 -9.47
C ALA A 399 -2.93 20.63 -8.13
N LEU A 400 -1.85 21.15 -7.53
CA LEU A 400 -1.37 20.77 -6.20
C LEU A 400 -2.41 21.09 -5.11
N ALA A 401 -2.98 22.29 -5.14
CA ALA A 401 -3.99 22.72 -4.17
C ALA A 401 -5.27 21.86 -4.25
N LEU A 402 -5.72 21.49 -5.45
CA LEU A 402 -6.82 20.53 -5.63
C LEU A 402 -6.47 19.16 -5.07
N THR A 403 -5.26 18.68 -5.35
CA THR A 403 -4.77 17.38 -4.86
C THR A 403 -4.73 17.35 -3.34
N ILE A 404 -4.18 18.39 -2.70
CA ILE A 404 -4.18 18.56 -1.24
C ILE A 404 -5.60 18.50 -0.69
N ARG A 405 -6.53 19.24 -1.29
CA ARG A 405 -7.94 19.26 -0.84
C ARG A 405 -8.59 17.88 -0.96
N HIS A 406 -8.28 17.14 -2.00
CA HIS A 406 -8.74 15.76 -2.16
C HIS A 406 -8.12 14.86 -1.06
N LEU A 407 -6.80 14.90 -0.89
CA LEU A 407 -6.07 14.07 0.08
C LEU A 407 -6.42 14.36 1.55
N LYS A 408 -6.82 15.59 1.89
CA LYS A 408 -7.33 15.95 3.23
C LYS A 408 -8.54 15.11 3.66
N GLN A 409 -9.35 14.63 2.71
CA GLN A 409 -10.50 13.75 3.02
C GLN A 409 -10.07 12.35 3.45
N PHE A 410 -8.83 11.96 3.12
CA PHE A 410 -8.24 10.66 3.43
C PHE A 410 -7.21 10.72 4.56
N GLY A 411 -6.78 11.93 4.97
CA GLY A 411 -5.74 12.13 5.98
C GLY A 411 -4.31 11.97 5.45
N PHE A 412 -4.09 12.09 4.13
CA PHE A 412 -2.79 11.91 3.48
C PHE A 412 -2.15 13.20 3.00
N GLU A 413 -2.63 14.37 3.44
CA GLU A 413 -2.15 15.68 2.98
C GLU A 413 -0.67 15.96 3.30
N ARG A 414 -0.10 15.28 4.29
CA ARG A 414 1.29 15.47 4.73
C ARG A 414 2.33 15.08 3.70
N ILE A 415 1.99 14.20 2.76
CA ILE A 415 2.92 13.76 1.70
C ILE A 415 3.40 14.92 0.84
N VAL A 416 2.55 15.94 0.70
CA VAL A 416 2.80 17.11 -0.13
C VAL A 416 3.74 18.11 0.57
N CYS A 417 4.04 17.92 1.86
CA CYS A 417 4.97 18.79 2.58
C CYS A 417 6.44 18.35 2.43
N LEU A 418 6.71 17.23 1.74
CA LEU A 418 8.04 16.66 1.58
C LEU A 418 8.65 17.10 0.25
N GLU A 419 9.30 18.27 0.21
CA GLU A 419 9.92 18.77 -1.03
C GLU A 419 10.95 17.80 -1.64
N ALA A 420 11.65 17.01 -0.82
CA ALA A 420 12.59 15.99 -1.30
C ALA A 420 11.94 14.91 -2.20
N SER A 421 10.61 14.82 -2.17
CA SER A 421 9.84 13.89 -3.02
C SER A 421 9.26 14.55 -4.27
N PHE A 422 9.48 15.85 -4.47
CA PHE A 422 8.96 16.59 -5.63
C PHE A 422 9.90 16.45 -6.82
N ARG A 423 9.31 16.14 -7.97
CA ARG A 423 10.02 15.97 -9.21
C ARG A 423 9.32 16.73 -10.34
N SER A 424 10.11 17.49 -11.10
CA SER A 424 9.63 18.07 -12.35
C SER A 424 9.47 16.99 -13.43
N LEU A 425 8.34 17.01 -14.12
CA LEU A 425 8.03 16.16 -15.27
C LEU A 425 8.94 16.47 -16.47
N SER A 426 9.27 17.74 -16.67
CA SER A 426 10.12 18.20 -17.77
C SER A 426 11.51 18.47 -17.21
N SER A 427 12.42 17.53 -17.43
CA SER A 427 13.84 17.69 -17.15
C SER A 427 14.61 17.61 -18.46
N SER A 428 15.48 18.59 -18.74
CA SER A 428 16.40 18.56 -19.89
C SER A 428 17.36 17.36 -19.85
N LEU A 429 17.42 16.67 -18.71
CA LEU A 429 18.30 15.53 -18.46
C LEU A 429 17.74 14.21 -18.99
N GLU A 430 16.48 14.16 -19.44
CA GLU A 430 15.79 12.92 -19.81
C GLU A 430 15.27 12.95 -21.25
N MET A 431 15.17 11.77 -21.85
CA MET A 431 14.69 11.59 -23.23
C MET A 431 13.17 11.73 -23.27
N ASN A 432 12.67 12.61 -24.12
CA ASN A 432 11.24 12.77 -24.34
C ASN A 432 10.68 11.62 -25.18
N LEU A 433 9.80 10.81 -24.59
CA LEU A 433 9.11 9.70 -25.26
C LEU A 433 7.60 9.98 -25.33
N SER A 434 7.04 9.92 -26.54
CA SER A 434 5.59 10.05 -26.73
C SER A 434 4.84 8.79 -26.29
N ALA A 435 3.54 8.91 -25.95
CA ALA A 435 2.69 7.76 -25.64
C ALA A 435 2.74 6.69 -26.74
N ASN A 436 2.63 7.14 -27.99
CA ASN A 436 2.68 6.28 -29.16
C ASN A 436 4.03 5.58 -29.30
N THR A 437 5.16 6.26 -28.98
CA THR A 437 6.48 5.63 -28.95
C THR A 437 6.56 4.54 -27.88
N LEU A 438 6.07 4.80 -26.66
CA LEU A 438 6.03 3.83 -25.56
C LEU A 438 5.26 2.56 -25.93
N GLN A 439 4.13 2.72 -26.64
CA GLN A 439 3.29 1.62 -27.09
C GLN A 439 3.86 0.88 -28.30
N GLN A 440 4.31 1.59 -29.34
CA GLN A 440 4.81 0.98 -30.58
C GLN A 440 6.13 0.21 -30.38
N LEU A 441 6.96 0.66 -29.44
CA LEU A 441 8.20 -0.02 -29.06
C LEU A 441 7.99 -1.11 -27.99
N GLU A 442 6.75 -1.30 -27.51
CA GLU A 442 6.41 -2.32 -26.51
C GLU A 442 7.30 -2.23 -25.25
N ILE A 443 7.50 -0.99 -24.76
CA ILE A 443 8.47 -0.72 -23.70
C ILE A 443 7.98 -1.27 -22.35
N LEU A 444 6.72 -1.00 -22.01
CA LEU A 444 6.11 -1.40 -20.75
C LEU A 444 5.28 -2.68 -20.88
N ARG A 445 4.44 -2.73 -21.91
CA ARG A 445 3.48 -3.80 -22.17
C ARG A 445 3.49 -4.14 -23.65
N ASN A 446 3.21 -5.39 -23.97
CA ASN A 446 3.05 -5.81 -25.36
C ASN A 446 1.72 -5.30 -25.95
N ASN A 447 1.60 -5.29 -27.29
CA ASN A 447 0.37 -4.92 -27.97
C ASN A 447 -0.59 -6.11 -28.23
N SER A 448 -0.20 -7.34 -27.86
CA SER A 448 -0.93 -8.56 -28.20
C SER A 448 -2.03 -8.88 -27.17
N ASP A 449 -1.65 -8.96 -25.90
CA ASP A 449 -2.55 -9.26 -24.77
C ASP A 449 -2.50 -8.18 -23.68
N GLY A 450 -1.66 -7.15 -23.84
CA GLY A 450 -1.50 -6.07 -22.87
C GLY A 450 -0.73 -6.47 -21.62
N SER A 451 -0.12 -7.66 -21.58
CA SER A 451 0.72 -8.09 -20.48
C SER A 451 2.11 -7.47 -20.56
N GLU A 452 2.82 -7.47 -19.44
CA GLU A 452 4.23 -7.10 -19.40
C GLU A 452 5.11 -8.17 -20.08
N SER A 453 4.59 -9.37 -20.38
CA SER A 453 5.38 -10.40 -21.03
C SER A 453 5.68 -10.03 -22.48
N GLY A 454 6.94 -10.12 -22.91
CA GLY A 454 7.39 -9.69 -24.22
C GLY A 454 7.62 -8.18 -24.35
N SER A 455 7.67 -7.43 -23.23
CA SER A 455 8.06 -6.02 -23.23
C SER A 455 9.56 -5.83 -23.00
N LEU A 456 10.09 -4.65 -23.34
CA LEU A 456 11.48 -4.29 -23.01
C LEU A 456 11.71 -4.34 -21.49
N LEU A 457 10.77 -3.83 -20.69
CA LEU A 457 10.86 -3.82 -19.23
C LEU A 457 11.04 -5.23 -18.67
N GLN A 458 10.32 -6.24 -19.20
CA GLN A 458 10.48 -7.62 -18.73
C GLN A 458 11.91 -8.14 -18.95
N ILE A 459 12.51 -7.84 -20.11
CA ILE A 459 13.88 -8.26 -20.43
C ILE A 459 14.90 -7.56 -19.53
N MET A 460 14.67 -6.28 -19.21
CA MET A 460 15.60 -5.51 -18.39
C MET A 460 15.47 -5.77 -16.89
N ASN A 461 14.33 -6.30 -16.44
CA ASN A 461 13.97 -6.41 -15.03
C ASN A 461 14.38 -7.75 -14.41
N HIS A 462 15.57 -7.75 -13.83
CA HIS A 462 16.14 -8.76 -12.93
C HIS A 462 16.29 -8.23 -11.49
N THR A 463 15.50 -7.22 -11.11
CA THR A 463 15.51 -6.68 -9.75
C THR A 463 15.00 -7.73 -8.75
N LEU A 464 15.56 -7.71 -7.54
CA LEU A 464 15.18 -8.64 -6.47
C LEU A 464 14.14 -8.04 -5.52
N THR A 465 13.96 -6.72 -5.55
CA THR A 465 13.08 -5.97 -4.68
C THR A 465 11.98 -5.27 -5.47
N ILE A 466 10.80 -5.13 -4.86
CA ILE A 466 9.63 -4.53 -5.52
C ILE A 466 9.86 -3.04 -5.84
N TYR A 467 10.45 -2.31 -4.89
CA TYR A 467 10.78 -0.90 -5.08
C TYR A 467 11.94 -0.70 -6.08
N GLY A 468 12.89 -1.64 -6.18
CA GLY A 468 13.88 -1.69 -7.27
C GLY A 468 13.19 -1.85 -8.63
N SER A 469 12.24 -2.77 -8.76
CA SER A 469 11.43 -2.94 -9.98
C SER A 469 10.69 -1.66 -10.39
N ARG A 470 10.10 -0.93 -9.42
CA ARG A 470 9.42 0.35 -9.69
C ARG A 470 10.39 1.41 -10.19
N LEU A 471 11.57 1.52 -9.57
CA LEU A 471 12.60 2.47 -10.00
C LEU A 471 13.15 2.12 -11.38
N LEU A 472 13.35 0.83 -11.68
CA LEU A 472 13.82 0.40 -12.99
C LEU A 472 12.80 0.70 -14.09
N ARG A 473 11.50 0.46 -13.83
CA ARG A 473 10.42 0.88 -14.73
C ARG A 473 10.54 2.36 -15.06
N HIS A 474 10.80 3.19 -14.06
CA HIS A 474 11.00 4.61 -14.24
C HIS A 474 12.25 4.93 -15.08
N TRP A 475 13.40 4.29 -14.83
CA TRP A 475 14.62 4.47 -15.63
C TRP A 475 14.41 4.10 -17.11
N VAL A 476 13.60 3.08 -17.39
CA VAL A 476 13.30 2.61 -18.75
C VAL A 476 12.36 3.57 -19.50
N THR A 477 11.41 4.20 -18.80
CA THR A 477 10.49 5.19 -19.41
C THR A 477 11.09 6.59 -19.50
N HIS A 478 12.17 6.87 -18.76
CA HIS A 478 12.87 8.14 -18.77
C HIS A 478 14.40 7.91 -18.93
N PRO A 479 14.87 7.45 -20.11
CA PRO A 479 16.29 7.32 -20.39
C PRO A 479 17.02 8.65 -20.19
N LEU A 480 18.29 8.61 -19.77
CA LEU A 480 19.07 9.82 -19.53
C LEU A 480 19.62 10.39 -20.84
N CYS A 481 19.81 11.70 -20.89
CA CYS A 481 20.49 12.40 -21.98
C CYS A 481 21.89 12.90 -21.56
N ASP A 482 22.16 13.00 -20.26
CA ASP A 482 23.46 13.43 -19.74
C ASP A 482 24.48 12.29 -19.78
N ARG A 483 25.51 12.44 -20.62
CA ARG A 483 26.61 11.48 -20.78
C ARG A 483 27.32 11.13 -19.48
N THR A 484 27.51 12.09 -18.58
CA THR A 484 28.24 11.86 -17.32
C THR A 484 27.46 10.90 -16.42
N MET A 485 26.15 11.07 -16.32
CA MET A 485 25.26 10.20 -15.55
C MET A 485 25.11 8.81 -16.20
N ILE A 486 25.02 8.75 -17.54
CA ILE A 486 25.00 7.47 -18.28
C ILE A 486 26.30 6.70 -18.05
N SER A 487 27.44 7.38 -18.17
CA SER A 487 28.77 6.77 -17.95
C SER A 487 28.93 6.27 -16.52
N ALA A 488 28.49 7.04 -15.53
CA ALA A 488 28.50 6.63 -14.13
C ALA A 488 27.65 5.36 -13.88
N ARG A 489 26.51 5.21 -14.56
CA ARG A 489 25.71 3.96 -14.54
C ARG A 489 26.46 2.82 -15.22
N LEU A 490 27.03 3.04 -16.40
CA LEU A 490 27.78 2.01 -17.14
C LEU A 490 29.02 1.52 -16.38
N ASP A 491 29.72 2.41 -15.68
CA ASP A 491 30.86 2.07 -14.84
C ASP A 491 30.43 1.20 -13.66
N ALA A 492 29.35 1.58 -12.97
CA ALA A 492 28.76 0.79 -11.89
C ALA A 492 28.29 -0.59 -12.37
N VAL A 493 27.61 -0.65 -13.52
CA VAL A 493 27.14 -1.89 -14.15
C VAL A 493 28.32 -2.79 -14.53
N SER A 494 29.37 -2.22 -15.11
CA SER A 494 30.59 -2.95 -15.48
C SER A 494 31.27 -3.55 -14.25
N GLU A 495 31.42 -2.75 -13.19
CA GLU A 495 32.05 -3.19 -11.94
C GLU A 495 31.26 -4.32 -11.26
N ILE A 496 29.92 -4.18 -11.16
CA ILE A 496 29.07 -5.26 -10.64
C ILE A 496 29.19 -6.51 -11.52
N ALA A 497 29.13 -6.38 -12.85
CA ALA A 497 29.20 -7.53 -13.76
C ALA A 497 30.56 -8.25 -13.67
N LEU A 498 31.66 -7.52 -13.56
CA LEU A 498 33.00 -8.08 -13.30
C LEU A 498 33.06 -8.83 -11.97
N SER A 499 32.36 -8.32 -10.95
CA SER A 499 32.30 -8.97 -9.64
C SER A 499 31.42 -10.23 -9.60
N MET A 500 30.48 -10.40 -10.54
CA MET A 500 29.64 -11.60 -10.64
C MET A 500 30.39 -12.85 -11.15
N GLY A 501 31.59 -12.68 -11.72
CA GLY A 501 32.43 -13.76 -12.22
C GLY A 501 33.54 -13.24 -13.15
N CYS A 502 34.76 -13.79 -12.98
CA CYS A 502 35.97 -13.42 -13.72
C CYS A 502 35.71 -13.35 -15.24
N TYR A 503 35.73 -12.14 -15.78
CA TYR A 503 35.72 -11.90 -17.22
C TYR A 503 37.00 -12.50 -17.79
N LYS A 504 36.90 -13.52 -18.65
CA LYS A 504 38.00 -13.81 -19.57
C LYS A 504 38.04 -12.64 -20.54
N VAL A 505 38.86 -11.64 -20.24
CA VAL A 505 39.27 -10.64 -21.21
C VAL A 505 39.95 -11.41 -22.34
N SER A 506 39.23 -11.62 -23.44
CA SER A 506 39.85 -12.03 -24.68
C SER A 506 40.57 -10.82 -25.25
N GLN A 507 41.80 -10.59 -24.78
CA GLN A 507 42.76 -9.79 -25.51
C GLN A 507 44.01 -10.64 -25.69
N SER A 508 44.20 -11.04 -26.95
CA SER A 508 45.47 -11.34 -27.59
C SER A 508 46.65 -10.64 -26.92
N ILE A 509 47.66 -11.41 -26.46
CA ILE A 509 49.10 -11.15 -26.57
C ILE A 509 49.88 -12.30 -25.92
N ILE A 510 50.58 -13.04 -26.78
CA ILE A 510 51.87 -13.75 -26.64
C ILE A 510 52.01 -14.82 -25.55
N GLU A 511 52.13 -16.06 -26.01
CA GLU A 511 52.75 -17.20 -25.33
C GLU A 511 54.12 -16.81 -24.74
N ILE A 512 54.25 -16.81 -23.42
CA ILE A 512 55.53 -17.01 -22.74
C ILE A 512 55.29 -18.02 -21.61
N ASP A 513 55.91 -19.18 -21.78
CA ASP A 513 56.06 -20.23 -20.78
C ASP A 513 56.64 -19.67 -19.47
N GLY A 514 56.03 -20.05 -18.35
CA GLY A 514 56.53 -19.73 -17.02
C GLY A 514 55.61 -20.26 -15.93
N GLU A 515 56.02 -21.36 -15.30
CA GLU A 515 55.38 -21.99 -14.15
C GLU A 515 55.21 -21.04 -12.95
N ASP A 516 54.22 -21.34 -12.11
CA ASP A 516 53.88 -20.72 -10.82
C ASP A 516 53.34 -19.27 -10.85
N SER A 517 52.03 -19.16 -11.01
CA SER A 517 51.27 -18.18 -10.22
C SER A 517 49.98 -18.81 -9.69
N ASP A 518 49.91 -18.94 -8.36
CA ASP A 518 48.71 -19.24 -7.61
C ASP A 518 47.61 -18.24 -7.98
N VAL A 519 46.72 -18.63 -8.90
CA VAL A 519 45.46 -17.92 -9.14
C VAL A 519 44.54 -18.22 -7.97
N THR A 520 44.77 -17.49 -6.87
CA THR A 520 43.80 -17.37 -5.78
C THR A 520 42.56 -16.71 -6.35
N ILE A 521 41.55 -17.52 -6.67
CA ILE A 521 40.21 -17.07 -7.04
C ILE A 521 39.60 -16.43 -5.79
N ALA A 522 39.97 -15.19 -5.50
CA ALA A 522 39.26 -14.34 -4.56
C ALA A 522 37.89 -14.07 -5.17
N GLN A 523 36.85 -14.76 -4.70
CA GLN A 523 35.49 -14.31 -4.96
C GLN A 523 35.40 -12.86 -4.47
N PRO A 524 34.95 -11.91 -5.30
CA PRO A 524 34.91 -10.51 -4.91
C PRO A 524 33.84 -10.36 -3.82
N GLU A 525 34.30 -10.13 -2.59
CA GLU A 525 33.51 -9.95 -1.37
C GLU A 525 32.32 -9.00 -1.60
N PHE A 526 32.50 -7.99 -2.45
CA PHE A 526 31.48 -7.04 -2.89
C PHE A 526 30.17 -7.69 -3.39
N TYR A 527 30.24 -8.56 -4.40
CA TYR A 527 29.04 -9.13 -5.01
C TYR A 527 28.26 -10.01 -4.04
N SER A 528 28.98 -10.80 -3.23
CA SER A 528 28.34 -11.70 -2.27
C SER A 528 27.56 -10.93 -1.21
N VAL A 529 28.10 -9.81 -0.72
CA VAL A 529 27.40 -8.91 0.21
C VAL A 529 26.21 -8.25 -0.46
N LEU A 530 26.39 -7.66 -1.65
CA LEU A 530 25.32 -6.99 -2.39
C LEU A 530 24.15 -7.95 -2.69
N SER A 531 24.45 -9.13 -3.25
CA SER A 531 23.45 -10.15 -3.57
C SER A 531 22.73 -10.67 -2.32
N SER A 532 23.47 -10.89 -1.21
CA SER A 532 22.88 -11.26 0.08
C SER A 532 21.90 -10.21 0.59
N VAL A 533 22.29 -8.93 0.56
CA VAL A 533 21.45 -7.81 0.99
C VAL A 533 20.19 -7.72 0.14
N LEU A 534 20.32 -7.71 -1.18
CA LEU A 534 19.18 -7.61 -2.09
C LEU A 534 18.24 -8.83 -2.00
N THR A 535 18.78 -10.04 -1.86
CA THR A 535 17.97 -11.26 -1.66
C THR A 535 17.22 -11.24 -0.32
N PHE A 536 17.86 -10.74 0.74
CA PHE A 536 17.22 -10.55 2.04
C PHE A 536 16.09 -9.52 1.97
N LEU A 537 16.32 -8.40 1.29
CA LEU A 537 15.34 -7.34 1.10
C LEU A 537 14.17 -7.78 0.20
N GLY A 538 14.43 -8.60 -0.81
CA GLY A 538 13.38 -9.18 -1.67
C GLY A 538 12.43 -10.13 -0.93
N ARG A 539 12.85 -10.67 0.22
CA ARG A 539 12.00 -11.49 1.11
C ARG A 539 11.39 -10.70 2.27
N SER A 540 11.82 -9.46 2.44
CA SER A 540 11.35 -8.54 3.47
C SER A 540 10.08 -7.81 2.97
N PRO A 541 9.30 -7.15 3.85
CA PRO A 541 8.23 -6.28 3.39
C PRO A 541 8.78 -5.17 2.47
N ASP A 542 7.91 -4.62 1.63
CA ASP A 542 8.23 -3.44 0.81
C ASP A 542 8.59 -2.26 1.72
N ILE A 543 9.91 -2.05 1.92
CA ILE A 543 10.41 -1.03 2.83
C ILE A 543 10.09 0.38 2.36
N GLN A 544 9.93 0.61 1.05
CA GLN A 544 9.56 1.93 0.51
C GLN A 544 8.13 2.29 0.93
N ARG A 545 7.17 1.40 0.66
CA ARG A 545 5.80 1.60 1.14
C ARG A 545 5.73 1.61 2.67
N GLY A 546 6.53 0.78 3.30
CA GLY A 546 6.66 0.69 4.75
C GLY A 546 7.00 2.03 5.40
N ILE A 547 8.09 2.69 4.98
CA ILE A 547 8.49 3.99 5.56
C ILE A 547 7.44 5.08 5.31
N THR A 548 6.79 5.07 4.14
CA THR A 548 5.73 6.03 3.81
C THR A 548 4.47 5.79 4.65
N ARG A 549 4.11 4.55 4.95
CA ARG A 549 3.02 4.23 5.89
C ARG A 549 3.34 4.63 7.32
N ILE A 550 4.59 4.48 7.75
CA ILE A 550 5.04 4.97 9.06
C ILE A 550 4.85 6.49 9.12
N PHE A 551 5.25 7.20 8.07
CA PHE A 551 5.06 8.66 7.93
C PHE A 551 3.59 9.08 7.95
N HIS A 552 2.73 8.36 7.23
CA HIS A 552 1.27 8.58 7.23
C HIS A 552 0.59 8.21 8.56
N ARG A 553 1.32 7.60 9.49
CA ARG A 553 0.81 7.06 10.76
C ARG A 553 -0.21 5.92 10.59
N THR A 554 -0.08 5.16 9.50
CA THR A 554 -0.95 4.01 9.17
C THR A 554 -0.23 2.67 9.25
N ALA A 555 1.04 2.66 9.65
CA ALA A 555 1.81 1.44 9.83
C ALA A 555 1.40 0.71 11.12
N THR A 556 1.27 -0.61 11.02
CA THR A 556 1.08 -1.45 12.21
C THR A 556 2.40 -1.60 12.98
N PRO A 557 2.37 -1.88 14.30
CA PRO A 557 3.60 -2.10 15.07
C PRO A 557 4.51 -3.20 14.53
N ALA A 558 3.93 -4.30 14.03
CA ALA A 558 4.68 -5.40 13.44
C ALA A 558 5.36 -4.98 12.13
N GLU A 559 4.65 -4.24 11.29
CA GLU A 559 5.19 -3.68 10.04
C GLU A 559 6.31 -2.69 10.31
N PHE A 560 6.13 -1.76 11.26
CA PHE A 560 7.17 -0.81 11.67
C PHE A 560 8.47 -1.54 12.02
N ILE A 561 8.40 -2.54 12.92
CA ILE A 561 9.59 -3.29 13.34
C ILE A 561 10.21 -4.03 12.16
N ALA A 562 9.40 -4.65 11.30
CA ALA A 562 9.91 -5.40 10.15
C ALA A 562 10.65 -4.48 9.15
N VAL A 563 10.08 -3.32 8.83
CA VAL A 563 10.66 -2.34 7.89
C VAL A 563 11.95 -1.74 8.43
N ILE A 564 11.92 -1.18 9.65
CA ILE A 564 13.10 -0.54 10.25
C ILE A 564 14.22 -1.56 10.50
N LYS A 565 13.88 -2.78 10.89
CA LYS A 565 14.86 -3.86 11.05
C LYS A 565 15.47 -4.29 9.70
N ALA A 566 14.69 -4.34 8.63
CA ALA A 566 15.19 -4.67 7.31
C ALA A 566 16.22 -3.63 6.83
N ILE A 567 15.91 -2.33 6.98
CA ILE A 567 16.83 -1.22 6.67
C ILE A 567 18.11 -1.32 7.51
N LEU A 568 17.98 -1.49 8.83
CA LEU A 568 19.13 -1.63 9.74
C LEU A 568 20.04 -2.82 9.38
N SER A 569 19.43 -3.97 9.04
CA SER A 569 20.16 -5.19 8.69
C SER A 569 20.86 -5.08 7.33
N ALA A 570 20.23 -4.41 6.37
CA ALA A 570 20.81 -4.13 5.05
C ALA A 570 22.01 -3.18 5.18
N GLY A 571 21.81 -2.03 5.83
CA GLY A 571 22.87 -1.03 5.98
C GLY A 571 24.06 -1.54 6.81
N LYS A 572 23.85 -2.34 7.87
CA LYS A 572 24.96 -3.00 8.61
C LYS A 572 25.78 -3.98 7.78
N GLN A 573 25.15 -4.70 6.84
CA GLN A 573 25.87 -5.58 5.92
C GLN A 573 26.66 -4.77 4.90
N LEU A 574 26.05 -3.72 4.34
CA LEU A 574 26.72 -2.80 3.42
C LEU A 574 27.88 -2.04 4.08
N GLN A 575 27.80 -1.74 5.37
CA GLN A 575 28.89 -1.11 6.13
C GLN A 575 30.16 -1.97 6.17
N ARG A 576 30.08 -3.29 5.95
CA ARG A 576 31.29 -4.13 5.82
C ARG A 576 32.14 -3.77 4.61
N LEU A 577 31.53 -3.15 3.61
CA LEU A 577 32.18 -2.65 2.40
C LEU A 577 32.81 -1.26 2.63
N HIS A 578 32.59 -0.64 3.80
CA HIS A 578 33.04 0.70 4.19
C HIS A 578 34.52 0.75 4.65
N ILE A 579 35.40 -0.10 4.11
CA ILE A 579 36.82 -0.03 4.47
C ILE A 579 37.44 1.12 3.68
N ASP A 580 37.30 2.34 4.21
CA ASP A 580 38.23 3.46 4.07
C ASP A 580 37.76 4.62 4.97
N GLU A 581 38.33 4.76 6.17
CA GLU A 581 38.74 6.05 6.72
C GLU A 581 40.00 5.85 7.59
N GLU A 582 41.13 6.36 7.08
CA GLU A 582 42.18 7.06 7.81
C GLU A 582 42.71 6.45 9.13
N HIS A 583 43.65 5.52 9.01
CA HIS A 583 44.78 5.48 9.94
C HIS A 583 46.07 5.73 9.14
N GLU A 584 46.61 6.95 9.27
CA GLU A 584 48.01 7.24 9.00
C GLU A 584 48.87 6.43 9.98
N ASP A 585 49.08 5.15 9.70
CA ASP A 585 50.20 4.41 10.29
C ASP A 585 51.24 4.18 9.20
N ASN A 586 52.31 4.97 9.32
CA ASN A 586 53.54 4.83 8.59
C ASN A 586 54.06 3.39 8.71
N CYS A 587 54.54 2.87 7.57
CA CYS A 587 55.31 1.62 7.43
C CYS A 587 54.50 0.33 7.21
N SER A 588 53.96 0.17 6.00
CA SER A 588 54.24 -0.98 5.11
C SER A 588 53.35 -0.92 3.88
N LYS A 589 53.93 -0.98 2.68
CA LYS A 589 53.22 -1.07 1.40
C LYS A 589 52.43 -2.39 1.33
N LYS A 590 51.21 -2.39 1.87
CA LYS A 590 50.13 -3.27 1.40
C LYS A 590 49.23 -2.40 0.52
N VAL A 591 49.18 -2.72 -0.76
CA VAL A 591 48.22 -2.15 -1.71
C VAL A 591 46.82 -2.47 -1.18
N ARG A 592 46.18 -1.49 -0.52
CA ARG A 592 44.80 -1.61 -0.05
C ARG A 592 43.91 -1.35 -1.25
N VAL A 593 43.34 -2.40 -1.82
CA VAL A 593 42.34 -2.32 -2.89
C VAL A 593 41.02 -1.93 -2.24
N GLY A 594 40.58 -0.68 -2.43
CA GLY A 594 39.21 -0.31 -2.11
C GLY A 594 38.25 -1.24 -2.84
N ILE A 595 37.35 -1.90 -2.10
CA ILE A 595 36.47 -2.98 -2.60
C ILE A 595 35.53 -2.50 -3.72
N VAL A 596 35.28 -1.19 -3.80
CA VAL A 596 34.41 -0.54 -4.80
C VAL A 596 35.17 0.62 -5.45
N GLN A 597 35.10 0.78 -6.77
CA GLN A 597 35.79 1.82 -7.54
C GLN A 597 34.85 2.92 -8.06
N SER A 598 33.68 2.55 -8.58
CA SER A 598 32.68 3.45 -9.14
C SER A 598 32.20 4.47 -8.11
N ALA A 599 32.31 5.76 -8.47
CA ALA A 599 31.85 6.86 -7.62
C ALA A 599 30.34 6.77 -7.32
N LEU A 600 29.55 6.27 -8.28
CA LEU A 600 28.11 6.07 -8.09
C LEU A 600 27.85 4.98 -7.04
N LEU A 601 28.51 3.82 -7.15
CA LEU A 601 28.33 2.73 -6.18
C LEU A 601 28.78 3.14 -4.78
N LYS A 602 29.92 3.82 -4.64
CA LYS A 602 30.40 4.36 -3.36
C LYS A 602 29.34 5.27 -2.72
N ARG A 603 28.84 6.25 -3.47
CA ARG A 603 27.82 7.19 -2.98
C ARG A 603 26.54 6.48 -2.53
N LEU A 604 26.06 5.51 -3.31
CA LEU A 604 24.84 4.76 -2.98
C LEU A 604 25.02 3.89 -1.73
N ILE A 605 26.15 3.19 -1.62
CA ILE A 605 26.48 2.36 -0.45
C ILE A 605 26.58 3.23 0.80
N LEU A 606 27.33 4.34 0.74
CA LEU A 606 27.48 5.29 1.84
C LEU A 606 26.15 5.86 2.32
N THR A 607 25.26 6.18 1.37
CA THR A 607 23.92 6.71 1.68
C THR A 607 23.06 5.64 2.36
N ALA A 608 23.07 4.41 1.85
CA ALA A 608 22.30 3.28 2.41
C ALA A 608 22.86 2.79 3.76
N SER A 609 24.16 2.98 4.03
CA SER A 609 24.84 2.57 5.27
C SER A 609 25.20 3.74 6.19
N SER A 610 24.52 4.88 6.05
CA SER A 610 24.77 6.08 6.86
C SER A 610 24.67 5.79 8.37
N SER A 611 25.65 6.25 9.15
CA SER A 611 25.70 6.05 10.60
C SER A 611 24.49 6.65 11.32
N ASN A 612 23.97 7.79 10.84
CA ASN A 612 22.76 8.43 11.36
C ASN A 612 21.53 7.54 11.18
N VAL A 613 21.31 7.01 9.97
CA VAL A 613 20.17 6.11 9.68
C VAL A 613 20.24 4.85 10.53
N LEU A 614 21.43 4.24 10.67
CA LEU A 614 21.61 3.04 11.48
C LEU A 614 21.44 3.31 12.98
N GLY A 615 21.95 4.44 13.47
CA GLY A 615 21.80 4.89 14.86
C GLY A 615 20.33 5.17 15.21
N ASN A 616 19.65 5.94 14.36
CA ASN A 616 18.23 6.27 14.51
C ASN A 616 17.35 5.02 14.43
N ALA A 617 17.60 4.11 13.48
CA ALA A 617 16.88 2.83 13.39
C ALA A 617 17.06 1.97 14.65
N ALA A 618 18.28 1.86 15.17
CA ALA A 618 18.55 1.12 16.40
C ALA A 618 17.87 1.76 17.63
N LYS A 619 17.92 3.10 17.73
CA LYS A 619 17.24 3.88 18.77
C LYS A 619 15.73 3.62 18.75
N LEU A 620 15.08 3.76 17.60
CA LEU A 620 13.64 3.55 17.43
C LEU A 620 13.22 2.12 17.79
N LEU A 621 13.98 1.11 17.36
CA LEU A 621 13.70 -0.29 17.68
C LEU A 621 13.87 -0.61 19.17
N SER A 622 14.76 0.09 19.88
CA SER A 622 15.00 -0.15 21.32
C SER A 622 13.81 0.20 22.21
N PHE A 623 12.90 1.06 21.74
CA PHE A 623 11.70 1.45 22.46
C PHE A 623 10.53 0.47 22.31
N LEU A 624 10.64 -0.53 21.43
CA LEU A 624 9.53 -1.38 21.05
C LEU A 624 9.76 -2.84 21.44
N ASN A 625 8.71 -3.46 21.98
CA ASN A 625 8.68 -4.89 22.25
C ASN A 625 8.18 -5.66 21.01
N LYS A 626 9.09 -6.45 20.42
CA LYS A 626 8.79 -7.27 19.24
C LYS A 626 7.66 -8.28 19.47
N GLU A 627 7.65 -8.97 20.61
CA GLU A 627 6.65 -10.02 20.87
C GLU A 627 5.24 -9.43 21.04
N ALA A 628 5.15 -8.23 21.62
CA ALA A 628 3.89 -7.51 21.74
C ALA A 628 3.40 -7.01 20.37
N ALA A 629 4.31 -6.51 19.54
CA ALA A 629 4.01 -6.07 18.18
C ALA A 629 3.47 -7.21 17.30
N ASP A 630 4.11 -8.38 17.32
CA ASP A 630 3.69 -9.56 16.54
C ASP A 630 2.29 -10.07 16.93
N LYS A 631 1.90 -9.88 18.20
CA LYS A 631 0.56 -10.23 18.73
C LYS A 631 -0.49 -9.11 18.52
N GLY A 632 -0.09 -7.93 18.07
CA GLY A 632 -0.97 -6.76 18.00
C GLY A 632 -1.38 -6.20 19.37
N ASP A 633 -0.57 -6.44 20.40
CA ASP A 633 -0.83 -5.97 21.76
C ASP A 633 -0.22 -4.58 22.00
N LEU A 634 -1.02 -3.54 21.77
CA LEU A 634 -0.60 -2.15 22.00
C LEU A 634 -0.32 -1.85 23.47
N THR A 635 -0.92 -2.59 24.42
CA THR A 635 -0.79 -2.27 25.85
C THR A 635 0.62 -2.50 26.36
N ASN A 636 1.35 -3.46 25.79
CA ASN A 636 2.71 -3.86 26.14
C ASN A 636 3.75 -3.49 25.08
N LEU A 637 3.35 -2.75 24.04
CA LEU A 637 4.21 -2.41 22.89
C LEU A 637 5.40 -1.53 23.29
N ILE A 638 5.14 -0.42 23.97
CA ILE A 638 6.17 0.57 24.32
C ILE A 638 6.92 0.13 25.57
N ILE A 639 8.24 0.05 25.48
CA ILE A 639 9.17 -0.20 26.57
C ILE A 639 9.41 1.13 27.29
N ILE A 640 9.01 1.20 28.57
CA ILE A 640 9.17 2.41 29.38
C ILE A 640 10.60 2.46 29.89
N SER A 641 11.47 3.14 29.15
CA SER A 641 12.84 3.45 29.55
C SER A 641 12.99 4.97 29.66
N ASN A 642 13.72 5.48 30.66
CA ASN A 642 14.12 6.89 30.79
C ASN A 642 12.96 7.93 30.88
N ASN A 643 11.90 7.68 31.65
CA ASN A 643 10.78 8.62 31.87
C ASN A 643 9.97 9.05 30.63
N GLN A 644 10.20 8.45 29.46
CA GLN A 644 9.38 8.70 28.27
C GLN A 644 7.99 8.04 28.43
N PHE A 645 6.94 8.74 27.98
CA PHE A 645 5.52 8.35 28.11
C PHE A 645 5.02 8.11 29.56
N PRO A 646 5.09 9.11 30.46
CA PRO A 646 4.64 8.97 31.85
C PRO A 646 3.14 8.65 31.98
N GLU A 647 2.34 9.00 30.98
CA GLU A 647 0.92 8.67 30.93
C GLU A 647 0.67 7.17 30.81
N VAL A 648 1.44 6.48 29.96
CA VAL A 648 1.35 5.02 29.79
C VAL A 648 1.74 4.32 31.08
N ALA A 649 2.81 4.78 31.74
CA ALA A 649 3.25 4.24 33.03
C ALA A 649 2.17 4.36 34.11
N ARG A 650 1.52 5.52 34.22
CA ARG A 650 0.41 5.76 35.15
C ARG A 650 -0.79 4.86 34.84
N ALA A 651 -1.17 4.73 33.56
CA ALA A 651 -2.28 3.90 33.14
C ALA A 651 -2.03 2.40 33.40
N ARG A 652 -0.82 1.90 33.11
CA ARG A 652 -0.42 0.51 33.45
C ARG A 652 -0.50 0.25 34.95
N LYS A 653 -0.04 1.20 35.78
CA LYS A 653 -0.16 1.12 37.24
C LYS A 653 -1.62 1.10 37.70
N ALA A 654 -2.49 1.90 37.10
CA ALA A 654 -3.92 1.92 37.43
C ALA A 654 -4.60 0.57 37.11
N VAL A 655 -4.29 -0.02 35.96
CA VAL A 655 -4.78 -1.37 35.58
C VAL A 655 -4.28 -2.42 36.57
N GLN A 656 -2.99 -2.38 36.92
CA GLN A 656 -2.39 -3.32 37.87
C GLN A 656 -3.07 -3.22 39.25
N LEU A 657 -3.29 -2.01 39.76
CA LEU A 657 -4.00 -1.78 41.03
C LEU A 657 -5.45 -2.27 40.99
N ALA A 658 -6.16 -2.03 39.88
CA ALA A 658 -7.53 -2.52 39.70
C ALA A 658 -7.59 -4.06 39.68
N LYS A 659 -6.61 -4.71 39.04
CA LYS A 659 -6.46 -6.16 39.01
C LYS A 659 -6.16 -6.73 40.39
N GLU A 660 -5.20 -6.16 41.12
CA GLU A 660 -4.88 -6.56 42.50
C GLU A 660 -6.09 -6.42 43.43
N LYS A 661 -6.86 -5.34 43.29
CA LYS A 661 -8.10 -5.14 44.05
C LYS A 661 -9.12 -6.24 43.76
N LEU A 662 -9.28 -6.64 42.49
CA LEU A 662 -10.16 -7.73 42.08
C LEU A 662 -9.68 -9.09 42.63
N ASP A 663 -8.40 -9.40 42.48
CA ASP A 663 -7.80 -10.64 42.97
C ASP A 663 -7.93 -10.75 44.50
N ASN A 664 -7.77 -9.65 45.23
CA ASN A 664 -7.92 -9.60 46.69
C ASN A 664 -9.36 -9.89 47.18
N LEU A 665 -10.38 -9.75 46.33
CA LEU A 665 -11.76 -10.10 46.70
C LEU A 665 -11.91 -11.61 46.98
N ILE A 666 -11.06 -12.47 46.42
CA ILE A 666 -11.14 -13.91 46.67
C ILE A 666 -10.97 -14.24 48.16
N PHE A 667 -10.13 -13.49 48.88
CA PHE A 667 -9.89 -13.70 50.31
C PHE A 667 -11.13 -13.36 51.15
N LEU A 668 -11.91 -12.36 50.74
CA LEU A 668 -13.17 -12.03 51.39
C LEU A 668 -14.19 -13.16 51.21
N TYR A 669 -14.27 -13.76 50.02
CA TYR A 669 -15.19 -14.86 49.76
C TYR A 669 -14.72 -16.18 50.39
N ARG A 670 -13.41 -16.45 50.48
CA ARG A 670 -12.86 -17.59 51.26
C ARG A 670 -13.32 -17.53 52.71
N LYS A 671 -13.28 -16.34 53.33
CA LYS A 671 -13.77 -16.10 54.70
C LYS A 671 -15.30 -16.20 54.80
N ARG A 672 -16.04 -15.56 53.88
CA ARG A 672 -17.52 -15.51 53.88
C ARG A 672 -18.16 -16.88 53.63
N LEU A 673 -17.55 -17.72 52.79
CA LEU A 673 -18.08 -19.04 52.43
C LEU A 673 -17.45 -20.20 53.23
N GLY A 674 -16.47 -19.92 54.10
CA GLY A 674 -15.77 -20.94 54.87
C GLY A 674 -14.99 -21.96 54.04
N LYS A 675 -14.61 -21.62 52.80
CA LYS A 675 -13.90 -22.50 51.86
C LYS A 675 -12.51 -21.96 51.56
N GLY A 676 -11.49 -22.52 52.19
CA GLY A 676 -10.09 -22.08 52.07
C GLY A 676 -9.50 -22.22 50.66
N ASN A 677 -9.95 -23.22 49.90
CA ASN A 677 -9.42 -23.55 48.56
C ASN A 677 -10.21 -22.91 47.41
N LEU A 678 -10.95 -21.82 47.67
CA LEU A 678 -11.73 -21.16 46.62
C LEU A 678 -10.82 -20.34 45.70
N GLU A 679 -10.91 -20.56 44.40
CA GLU A 679 -10.20 -19.79 43.38
C GLU A 679 -11.17 -19.26 42.33
N PHE A 680 -10.78 -18.17 41.67
CA PHE A 680 -11.53 -17.63 40.55
C PHE A 680 -11.34 -18.52 39.32
N MET A 681 -12.44 -18.90 38.69
CA MET A 681 -12.44 -19.74 37.49
C MET A 681 -12.70 -18.93 36.23
N CYS A 682 -12.14 -19.37 35.10
CA CYS A 682 -12.44 -18.85 33.78
C CYS A 682 -13.09 -19.94 32.94
N VAL A 683 -14.28 -19.68 32.39
CA VAL A 683 -15.00 -20.62 31.53
C VAL A 683 -15.54 -19.90 30.30
N SER A 684 -15.20 -20.41 29.11
CA SER A 684 -15.69 -19.89 27.83
C SER A 684 -15.47 -18.38 27.63
N GLY A 685 -14.35 -17.84 28.14
CA GLY A 685 -13.99 -16.43 28.03
C GLY A 685 -14.57 -15.53 29.14
N THR A 686 -15.48 -16.03 29.98
CA THR A 686 -15.94 -15.32 31.18
C THR A 686 -15.00 -15.61 32.33
N THR A 687 -14.34 -14.57 32.85
CA THR A 687 -13.30 -14.66 33.89
C THR A 687 -13.88 -14.40 35.29
N HIS A 688 -13.15 -14.76 36.35
CA HIS A 688 -13.49 -14.44 37.75
C HIS A 688 -14.85 -14.97 38.23
N LEU A 689 -15.17 -16.21 37.83
CA LEU A 689 -16.37 -16.93 38.27
C LEU A 689 -16.13 -17.63 39.61
N ILE A 690 -17.13 -17.60 40.49
CA ILE A 690 -17.15 -18.42 41.71
C ILE A 690 -18.02 -19.65 41.46
N GLU A 691 -17.41 -20.83 41.48
CA GLU A 691 -18.09 -22.11 41.28
C GLU A 691 -18.48 -22.73 42.62
N LEU A 692 -19.77 -23.04 42.78
CA LEU A 692 -20.31 -23.64 43.99
C LEU A 692 -21.20 -24.85 43.67
N PRO A 693 -21.30 -25.85 44.57
CA PRO A 693 -22.29 -26.92 44.47
C PRO A 693 -23.71 -26.37 44.44
N ILE A 694 -24.65 -27.12 43.87
CA ILE A 694 -26.07 -26.72 43.73
C ILE A 694 -26.70 -26.41 45.09
N ASP A 695 -26.30 -27.14 46.14
CA ASP A 695 -26.85 -27.03 47.50
C ASP A 695 -26.19 -25.93 48.34
N ALA A 696 -25.27 -25.14 47.76
CA ALA A 696 -24.58 -24.08 48.48
C ALA A 696 -25.52 -22.89 48.74
N ASN A 697 -25.54 -22.40 49.99
CA ASN A 697 -26.31 -21.22 50.36
C ASN A 697 -25.60 -19.95 49.88
N VAL A 698 -26.23 -19.23 48.95
CA VAL A 698 -25.65 -18.06 48.27
C VAL A 698 -26.55 -16.83 48.49
N PRO A 699 -25.99 -15.65 48.75
CA PRO A 699 -26.76 -14.41 48.83
C PRO A 699 -27.63 -14.15 47.58
N SER A 700 -28.84 -13.62 47.78
CA SER A 700 -29.83 -13.38 46.70
C SER A 700 -29.39 -12.32 45.68
N ASN A 701 -28.38 -11.52 46.00
CA ASN A 701 -27.84 -10.48 45.13
C ASN A 701 -26.75 -10.98 44.16
N TRP A 702 -26.46 -12.29 44.14
CA TRP A 702 -25.48 -12.88 43.21
C TRP A 702 -26.13 -13.21 41.87
N VAL A 703 -25.44 -12.87 40.78
CA VAL A 703 -25.92 -13.12 39.43
C VAL A 703 -25.45 -14.51 38.98
N LYS A 704 -26.41 -15.38 38.62
CA LYS A 704 -26.12 -16.69 38.04
C LYS A 704 -25.70 -16.54 36.57
N VAL A 705 -24.49 -16.99 36.23
CA VAL A 705 -23.92 -16.85 34.87
C VAL A 705 -24.13 -18.12 34.05
N ASN A 706 -23.76 -19.26 34.62
CA ASN A 706 -23.86 -20.56 33.96
C ASN A 706 -24.07 -21.66 35.02
N SER A 707 -24.65 -22.79 34.64
CA SER A 707 -24.80 -23.96 35.49
C SER A 707 -24.50 -25.25 34.74
N THR A 708 -23.79 -26.15 35.40
CA THR A 708 -23.64 -27.54 34.97
C THR A 708 -24.54 -28.45 35.81
N LYS A 709 -24.56 -29.75 35.50
CA LYS A 709 -25.33 -30.74 36.26
C LYS A 709 -24.89 -30.89 37.73
N LYS A 710 -23.68 -30.40 38.10
CA LYS A 710 -23.11 -30.57 39.45
C LYS A 710 -22.81 -29.25 40.16
N THR A 711 -22.64 -28.16 39.42
CA THR A 711 -22.16 -26.87 39.95
C THR A 711 -22.89 -25.69 39.31
N ILE A 712 -23.04 -24.61 40.08
CA ILE A 712 -23.56 -23.32 39.61
C ILE A 712 -22.44 -22.29 39.74
N ARG A 713 -22.30 -21.44 38.71
CA ARG A 713 -21.29 -20.39 38.63
C ARG A 713 -21.94 -19.04 38.78
N TYR A 714 -21.41 -18.24 39.69
CA TYR A 714 -21.98 -16.95 40.07
C TYR A 714 -20.97 -15.82 39.91
N HIS A 715 -21.51 -14.62 39.67
CA HIS A 715 -20.82 -13.37 39.84
C HIS A 715 -21.44 -12.60 41.03
N PRO A 716 -20.69 -12.43 42.12
CA PRO A 716 -21.05 -11.50 43.17
C PRO A 716 -21.10 -10.05 42.67
N PRO A 717 -21.94 -9.19 43.25
CA PRO A 717 -22.05 -7.79 42.82
C PRO A 717 -20.73 -7.03 43.00
N GLU A 718 -19.96 -7.29 44.05
CA GLU A 718 -18.67 -6.63 44.27
C GLU A 718 -17.65 -7.04 43.18
N VAL A 719 -17.67 -8.31 42.74
CA VAL A 719 -16.83 -8.82 41.64
C VAL A 719 -17.24 -8.18 40.31
N LEU A 720 -18.54 -8.03 40.03
CA LEU A 720 -19.02 -7.33 38.83
C LEU A 720 -18.54 -5.88 38.80
N THR A 721 -18.68 -5.15 39.91
CA THR A 721 -18.21 -3.75 39.96
C THR A 721 -16.70 -3.62 39.79
N ALA A 722 -15.91 -4.56 40.33
CA ALA A 722 -14.47 -4.58 40.17
C ALA A 722 -14.04 -5.00 38.75
N LEU A 723 -14.76 -5.93 38.12
CA LEU A 723 -14.58 -6.30 36.72
C LEU A 723 -14.90 -5.13 35.80
N ASP A 724 -16.01 -4.41 36.04
CA ASP A 724 -16.38 -3.22 35.28
C ASP A 724 -15.29 -2.14 35.39
N GLN A 725 -14.77 -1.89 36.61
CA GLN A 725 -13.64 -0.97 36.82
C GLN A 725 -12.36 -1.41 36.09
N LEU A 726 -12.05 -2.71 36.10
CA LEU A 726 -10.90 -3.25 35.38
C LEU A 726 -11.06 -3.13 33.86
N THR A 727 -12.25 -3.41 33.32
CA THR A 727 -12.52 -3.23 31.89
C THR A 727 -12.42 -1.76 31.47
N LEU A 728 -12.96 -0.83 32.26
CA LEU A 728 -12.79 0.60 32.03
C LEU A 728 -11.30 0.99 32.02
N ALA A 729 -10.53 0.57 33.02
CA ALA A 729 -9.11 0.90 33.12
C ALA A 729 -8.29 0.30 31.94
N ASN A 730 -8.64 -0.89 31.46
CA ASN A 730 -8.01 -1.51 30.29
C ASN A 730 -8.33 -0.76 28.98
N GLU A 731 -9.56 -0.28 28.83
CA GLU A 731 -9.97 0.55 27.69
C GLU A 731 -9.27 1.91 27.72
N GLU A 732 -9.19 2.56 28.89
CA GLU A 732 -8.41 3.78 29.11
C GLU A 732 -6.93 3.58 28.76
N LEU A 733 -6.31 2.49 29.23
CA LEU A 733 -4.95 2.12 28.87
C LEU A 733 -4.80 1.96 27.35
N THR A 734 -5.74 1.30 26.69
CA THR A 734 -5.69 1.10 25.23
C THR A 734 -5.73 2.43 24.47
N ILE A 735 -6.57 3.39 24.89
CA ILE A 735 -6.62 4.73 24.28
C ILE A 735 -5.31 5.48 24.49
N ILE A 736 -4.75 5.44 25.70
CA ILE A 736 -3.49 6.12 26.04
C ILE A 736 -2.33 5.50 25.25
N CYS A 737 -2.28 4.18 25.15
CA CYS A 737 -1.27 3.47 24.35
C CYS A 737 -1.40 3.77 22.85
N ARG A 738 -2.62 3.86 22.30
CA ARG A 738 -2.82 4.30 20.90
C ARG A 738 -2.31 5.72 20.68
N ALA A 739 -2.67 6.66 21.56
CA ALA A 739 -2.18 8.03 21.47
C ALA A 739 -0.65 8.13 21.60
N ALA A 740 -0.05 7.29 22.46
CA ALA A 740 1.40 7.19 22.58
C ALA A 740 2.05 6.62 21.31
N TRP A 741 1.44 5.60 20.70
CA TRP A 741 1.87 5.04 19.41
C TRP A 741 1.79 6.07 18.29
N ASP A 742 0.69 6.81 18.16
CA ASP A 742 0.57 7.89 17.17
C ASP A 742 1.59 9.00 17.39
N SER A 743 1.91 9.31 18.66
CA SER A 743 2.96 10.26 19.01
C SER A 743 4.35 9.74 18.65
N PHE A 744 4.61 8.45 18.82
CA PHE A 744 5.86 7.80 18.41
C PHE A 744 6.01 7.80 16.88
N LEU A 745 4.94 7.49 16.14
CA LEU A 745 4.94 7.58 14.68
C LEU A 745 5.12 9.02 14.18
N ARG A 746 4.60 10.02 14.92
CA ARG A 746 4.84 11.44 14.61
C ARG A 746 6.33 11.80 14.69
N GLU A 747 7.04 11.33 15.72
CA GLU A 747 8.47 11.58 15.90
C GLU A 747 9.31 11.01 14.74
N PHE A 748 8.88 9.89 14.14
CA PHE A 748 9.54 9.34 12.95
C PHE A 748 9.56 10.31 11.75
N GLY A 749 8.60 11.24 11.68
CA GLY A 749 8.52 12.23 10.59
C GLY A 749 9.78 13.06 10.42
N GLU A 750 10.53 13.30 11.49
CA GLU A 750 11.81 14.04 11.46
C GLU A 750 12.92 13.27 10.74
N TYR A 751 12.89 11.94 10.80
CA TYR A 751 13.90 11.07 10.19
C TYR A 751 13.52 10.62 8.77
N TYR A 752 12.29 10.90 8.32
CA TYR A 752 11.74 10.32 7.10
C TYR A 752 12.63 10.54 5.86
N SER A 753 13.16 11.75 5.66
CA SER A 753 14.00 12.10 4.51
C SER A 753 15.30 11.26 4.45
N GLU A 754 15.96 11.06 5.60
CA GLU A 754 17.16 10.23 5.69
C GLU A 754 16.87 8.76 5.37
N PHE A 755 15.77 8.22 5.92
CA PHE A 755 15.33 6.85 5.63
C PHE A 755 14.91 6.69 4.16
N GLN A 756 14.23 7.69 3.59
CA GLN A 756 13.83 7.69 2.19
C GLN A 756 15.04 7.69 1.26
N ALA A 757 16.07 8.51 1.54
CA ALA A 757 17.31 8.52 0.78
C ALA A 757 18.03 7.16 0.83
N ALA A 758 18.07 6.51 2.01
CA ALA A 758 18.64 5.17 2.14
C ALA A 758 17.86 4.12 1.33
N VAL A 759 16.52 4.16 1.35
CA VAL A 759 15.69 3.26 0.55
C VAL A 759 15.85 3.50 -0.95
N GLN A 760 15.89 4.76 -1.40
CA GLN A 760 16.16 5.11 -2.80
C GLN A 760 17.55 4.62 -3.25
N ALA A 761 18.56 4.71 -2.38
CA ALA A 761 19.88 4.19 -2.67
C ALA A 761 19.88 2.66 -2.82
N LEU A 762 19.17 1.94 -1.94
CA LEU A 762 18.97 0.49 -2.05
C LEU A 762 18.22 0.10 -3.34
N ALA A 763 17.21 0.88 -3.73
CA ALA A 763 16.48 0.69 -4.98
C ALA A 763 17.39 0.85 -6.20
N ALA A 764 18.25 1.88 -6.20
CA ALA A 764 19.21 2.15 -7.28
C ALA A 764 20.28 1.05 -7.37
N LEU A 765 20.77 0.55 -6.24
CA LEU A 765 21.69 -0.61 -6.21
C LEU A 765 21.05 -1.86 -6.83
N ASP A 766 19.77 -2.12 -6.56
CA ASP A 766 19.03 -3.24 -7.17
C ASP A 766 18.83 -3.05 -8.68
N CYS A 767 18.56 -1.82 -9.14
CA CYS A 767 18.50 -1.50 -10.57
C CYS A 767 19.84 -1.74 -11.27
N LEU A 768 20.95 -1.29 -10.67
CA LEU A 768 22.29 -1.52 -11.21
C LEU A 768 22.66 -3.01 -11.22
N HIS A 769 22.30 -3.75 -10.17
CA HIS A 769 22.42 -5.20 -10.13
C HIS A 769 21.62 -5.89 -11.25
N SER A 770 20.41 -5.40 -11.52
CA SER A 770 19.55 -5.89 -12.61
C SER A 770 20.20 -5.68 -13.98
N LEU A 771 20.68 -4.47 -14.26
CA LEU A 771 21.36 -4.15 -15.52
C LEU A 771 22.69 -4.91 -15.68
N ALA A 772 23.43 -5.12 -14.59
CA ALA A 772 24.65 -5.95 -14.58
C ALA A 772 24.37 -7.44 -14.77
N THR A 773 23.20 -7.91 -14.34
CA THR A 773 22.75 -9.27 -14.64
C THR A 773 22.44 -9.42 -16.13
N LEU A 774 21.76 -8.43 -16.72
CA LEU A 774 21.46 -8.40 -18.15
C LEU A 774 22.72 -8.34 -19.02
N SER A 775 23.74 -7.56 -18.63
CA SER A 775 24.98 -7.41 -19.42
C SER A 775 25.80 -8.70 -19.55
N ARG A 776 25.51 -9.73 -18.75
CA ARG A 776 26.15 -11.04 -18.84
C ARG A 776 25.61 -11.91 -19.97
N ASN A 777 24.53 -11.50 -20.62
CA ASN A 777 24.02 -12.20 -21.80
C ASN A 777 25.06 -12.18 -22.92
N LYS A 778 25.08 -13.23 -23.74
CA LYS A 778 26.09 -13.37 -24.81
C LYS A 778 26.01 -12.19 -25.77
N ASN A 779 27.18 -11.68 -26.17
CA ASN A 779 27.30 -10.59 -27.14
C ASN A 779 26.53 -9.32 -26.73
N TYR A 780 26.45 -9.01 -25.43
CA TYR A 780 26.08 -7.69 -24.95
C TYR A 780 27.34 -6.85 -24.79
N VAL A 781 27.31 -5.63 -25.30
CA VAL A 781 28.48 -4.73 -25.33
C VAL A 781 28.17 -3.43 -24.59
N ARG A 782 29.21 -2.85 -23.98
CA ARG A 782 29.14 -1.53 -23.37
C ARG A 782 29.04 -0.47 -24.47
N PRO A 783 27.96 0.33 -24.53
CA PRO A 783 27.84 1.38 -25.54
C PRO A 783 28.87 2.50 -25.29
N ILE A 784 29.30 3.14 -26.38
CA ILE A 784 30.23 4.27 -26.35
C ILE A 784 29.47 5.51 -26.82
N PHE A 785 29.56 6.59 -26.04
CA PHE A 785 28.96 7.88 -26.35
C PHE A 785 30.03 8.83 -26.85
N VAL A 786 29.75 9.49 -27.97
CA VAL A 786 30.60 10.53 -28.56
C VAL A 786 30.70 11.75 -27.64
N ASP A 787 31.72 12.60 -27.85
CA ASP A 787 31.81 13.91 -27.18
C ASP A 787 30.79 14.89 -27.76
N ASP A 788 30.36 15.89 -26.99
CA ASP A 788 29.40 16.92 -27.44
C ASP A 788 29.90 17.74 -28.65
N ASN A 789 31.22 17.71 -28.89
CA ASN A 789 31.88 18.38 -30.02
C ASN A 789 31.89 17.53 -31.31
N GLU A 790 31.54 16.24 -31.22
CA GLU A 790 31.49 15.33 -32.35
C GLU A 790 30.10 15.32 -33.00
N PRO A 791 30.01 15.02 -34.31
CA PRO A 791 28.72 14.98 -34.99
C PRO A 791 27.83 13.86 -34.46
N VAL A 792 26.53 14.13 -34.39
CA VAL A 792 25.51 13.17 -33.94
C VAL A 792 25.52 11.93 -34.83
N GLN A 793 25.66 10.75 -34.22
CA GLN A 793 25.74 9.48 -34.94
C GLN A 793 25.13 8.31 -34.16
N ILE A 794 24.66 7.30 -34.89
CA ILE A 794 24.25 5.99 -34.37
C ILE A 794 24.99 4.94 -35.22
N GLN A 795 25.91 4.20 -34.58
CA GLN A 795 26.63 3.09 -35.18
C GLN A 795 26.32 1.84 -34.37
N ILE A 796 25.73 0.83 -35.01
CA ILE A 796 25.39 -0.44 -34.39
C ILE A 796 25.89 -1.53 -35.32
N HIS A 797 26.84 -2.34 -34.85
CA HIS A 797 27.28 -3.52 -35.59
C HIS A 797 26.69 -4.80 -35.00
N SER A 798 26.15 -5.66 -35.86
CA SER A 798 25.48 -6.91 -35.52
C SER A 798 24.45 -6.76 -34.38
N GLY A 799 23.66 -5.70 -34.44
CA GLY A 799 22.61 -5.43 -33.47
C GLY A 799 21.52 -6.50 -33.52
N ARG A 800 20.92 -6.80 -32.37
CA ARG A 800 19.81 -7.75 -32.24
C ARG A 800 18.64 -7.12 -31.50
N HIS A 801 17.43 -7.56 -31.82
CA HIS A 801 16.24 -7.06 -31.14
C HIS A 801 16.17 -7.62 -29.71
N PRO A 802 16.18 -6.79 -28.64
CA PRO A 802 16.35 -7.27 -27.25
C PRO A 802 15.32 -8.33 -26.81
N VAL A 803 14.06 -8.12 -27.18
CA VAL A 803 12.97 -9.07 -26.88
C VAL A 803 13.03 -10.33 -27.74
N LEU A 804 13.10 -10.17 -29.07
CA LEU A 804 13.00 -11.30 -29.99
C LEU A 804 14.22 -12.23 -29.93
N GLU A 805 15.41 -11.74 -29.60
CA GLU A 805 16.57 -12.61 -29.34
C GLU A 805 16.28 -13.60 -28.22
N THR A 806 15.66 -13.15 -27.13
CA THR A 806 15.32 -14.00 -25.98
C THR A 806 14.26 -15.05 -26.34
N ILE A 807 13.29 -14.67 -27.18
CA ILE A 807 12.19 -15.55 -27.60
C ILE A 807 12.66 -16.56 -28.65
N LEU A 808 13.48 -16.14 -29.62
CA LEU A 808 13.88 -16.92 -30.79
C LEU A 808 15.22 -17.67 -30.61
N GLN A 809 16.01 -17.32 -29.59
CA GLN A 809 17.31 -17.89 -29.20
C GLN A 809 18.36 -17.98 -30.32
N GLU A 810 18.27 -18.96 -31.23
CA GLU A 810 19.26 -19.20 -32.29
C GLU A 810 18.79 -18.76 -33.70
N GLY A 811 17.58 -18.20 -33.82
CA GLY A 811 16.98 -17.86 -35.12
C GLY A 811 17.04 -16.38 -35.56
N PHE A 812 17.50 -15.46 -34.71
CA PHE A 812 17.48 -14.02 -35.03
C PHE A 812 18.75 -13.61 -35.78
N VAL A 813 18.60 -13.08 -37.00
CA VAL A 813 19.71 -12.57 -37.81
C VAL A 813 20.05 -11.14 -37.37
N PRO A 814 21.31 -10.87 -36.96
CA PRO A 814 21.72 -9.52 -36.53
C PRO A 814 21.79 -8.54 -37.71
N ASN A 815 21.57 -7.26 -37.43
CA ASN A 815 21.56 -6.19 -38.43
C ASN A 815 22.53 -5.07 -38.06
N ASP A 816 23.22 -4.52 -39.07
CA ASP A 816 24.05 -3.33 -38.94
C ASP A 816 23.21 -2.06 -39.17
N THR A 817 23.56 -0.98 -38.47
CA THR A 817 22.92 0.34 -38.65
C THR A 817 23.98 1.43 -38.56
N THR A 818 24.00 2.30 -39.55
CA THR A 818 24.88 3.47 -39.59
C THR A 818 24.06 4.71 -39.93
N LEU A 819 23.99 5.65 -39.01
CA LEU A 819 23.41 6.98 -39.20
C LEU A 819 24.40 8.03 -38.72
N HIS A 820 24.62 9.06 -39.52
CA HIS A 820 25.58 10.12 -39.21
C HIS A 820 25.08 11.47 -39.73
N ALA A 821 25.08 12.49 -38.87
CA ALA A 821 24.54 13.81 -39.18
C ALA A 821 25.13 14.41 -40.47
N ASP A 822 26.46 14.37 -40.61
CA ASP A 822 27.16 14.95 -41.77
C ASP A 822 27.20 14.06 -43.03
N ARG A 823 26.70 12.82 -42.94
CA ARG A 823 26.76 11.85 -44.05
C ARG A 823 25.37 11.28 -44.31
N GLU A 824 25.12 10.08 -43.82
CA GLU A 824 23.87 9.35 -44.02
C GLU A 824 22.94 9.62 -42.83
N CYS A 825 22.29 10.78 -42.85
CA CYS A 825 21.37 11.19 -41.77
C CYS A 825 19.97 10.56 -41.90
N CYS A 826 19.65 9.95 -43.04
CA CYS A 826 18.34 9.36 -43.34
C CYS A 826 18.50 8.00 -44.03
N GLN A 827 17.74 7.00 -43.59
CA GLN A 827 17.71 5.66 -44.17
C GLN A 827 16.30 5.33 -44.69
N ILE A 828 16.17 5.08 -46.00
CA ILE A 828 14.91 4.67 -46.63
C ILE A 828 14.87 3.14 -46.68
N VAL A 829 14.07 2.52 -45.79
CA VAL A 829 13.95 1.06 -45.69
C VAL A 829 12.84 0.54 -46.60
N THR A 830 13.17 -0.34 -47.54
CA THR A 830 12.21 -0.94 -48.50
C THR A 830 12.25 -2.47 -48.43
N GLY A 831 11.26 -3.16 -49.02
CA GLY A 831 11.17 -4.62 -49.06
C GLY A 831 9.76 -5.17 -48.83
N PRO A 832 9.53 -6.49 -49.00
CA PRO A 832 8.21 -7.10 -48.86
C PRO A 832 7.68 -7.02 -47.42
N ASN A 833 6.36 -7.04 -47.24
CA ASN A 833 5.75 -7.25 -45.92
C ASN A 833 6.22 -8.61 -45.37
N MET A 834 6.45 -8.68 -44.06
CA MET A 834 7.10 -9.81 -43.37
C MET A 834 8.63 -9.96 -43.58
N GLY A 835 9.27 -9.08 -44.36
CA GLY A 835 10.73 -9.05 -44.52
C GLY A 835 11.53 -8.46 -43.33
N GLY A 836 10.97 -8.40 -42.12
CA GLY A 836 11.67 -7.89 -40.93
C GLY A 836 11.80 -6.37 -40.80
N LYS A 837 11.33 -5.57 -41.77
CA LYS A 837 11.47 -4.09 -41.76
C LYS A 837 11.03 -3.42 -40.45
N SER A 838 9.83 -3.74 -39.95
CA SER A 838 9.31 -3.17 -38.70
C SER A 838 10.12 -3.61 -37.49
N CYS A 839 10.65 -4.84 -37.50
CA CYS A 839 11.52 -5.35 -36.46
C CYS A 839 12.86 -4.59 -36.44
N TYR A 840 13.46 -4.35 -37.61
CA TYR A 840 14.70 -3.57 -37.73
C TYR A 840 14.55 -2.16 -37.16
N ILE A 841 13.51 -1.42 -37.53
CA ILE A 841 13.29 -0.05 -37.04
C ILE A 841 13.10 -0.02 -35.52
N ARG A 842 12.29 -0.95 -34.98
CA ARG A 842 12.09 -1.07 -33.52
C ARG A 842 13.39 -1.42 -32.81
N GLN A 843 14.17 -2.35 -33.36
CA GLN A 843 15.46 -2.75 -32.81
C GLN A 843 16.41 -1.56 -32.63
N VAL A 844 16.56 -0.72 -33.67
CA VAL A 844 17.45 0.46 -33.60
C VAL A 844 17.04 1.40 -32.47
N ALA A 845 15.74 1.70 -32.37
CA ALA A 845 15.21 2.56 -31.32
C ALA A 845 15.40 1.96 -29.91
N LEU A 846 15.14 0.66 -29.75
CA LEU A 846 15.29 -0.05 -28.48
C LEU A 846 16.76 -0.10 -28.02
N ILE A 847 17.70 -0.34 -28.92
CA ILE A 847 19.14 -0.34 -28.62
C ILE A 847 19.59 1.05 -28.15
N ALA A 848 19.19 2.11 -28.86
CA ALA A 848 19.49 3.49 -28.46
C ALA A 848 18.94 3.82 -27.07
N MET A 849 17.71 3.42 -26.79
CA MET A 849 17.10 3.59 -25.47
C MET A 849 17.84 2.84 -24.38
N MET A 850 18.15 1.55 -24.59
CA MET A 850 18.91 0.75 -23.61
C MET A 850 20.28 1.37 -23.30
N ALA A 851 20.95 1.91 -24.31
CA ALA A 851 22.22 2.62 -24.12
C ALA A 851 22.03 3.86 -23.22
N GLN A 852 21.03 4.69 -23.49
CA GLN A 852 20.72 5.89 -22.70
C GLN A 852 20.16 5.60 -21.29
N VAL A 853 19.59 4.41 -21.06
CA VAL A 853 19.27 3.94 -19.69
C VAL A 853 20.57 3.70 -18.88
N GLY A 854 21.70 3.50 -19.54
CA GLY A 854 22.97 3.10 -18.92
C GLY A 854 23.13 1.59 -18.82
N SER A 855 22.56 0.84 -19.78
CA SER A 855 22.68 -0.61 -19.89
C SER A 855 23.61 -1.02 -21.03
N PHE A 856 24.10 -2.26 -20.97
CA PHE A 856 24.77 -2.88 -22.11
C PHE A 856 23.72 -3.28 -23.16
N VAL A 857 24.12 -3.28 -24.42
CA VAL A 857 23.19 -3.45 -25.55
C VAL A 857 23.49 -4.73 -26.33
N PRO A 858 22.47 -5.40 -26.92
CA PRO A 858 22.64 -6.61 -27.71
C PRO A 858 23.23 -6.30 -29.11
N ALA A 859 24.53 -6.03 -29.16
CA ALA A 859 25.28 -5.72 -30.38
C ALA A 859 26.74 -6.22 -30.26
N ALA A 860 27.46 -6.28 -31.38
CA ALA A 860 28.89 -6.60 -31.36
C ALA A 860 29.76 -5.38 -31.00
N SER A 861 29.37 -4.18 -31.45
CA SER A 861 29.98 -2.90 -31.09
C SER A 861 29.01 -1.75 -31.24
#